data_AF-A6NWZ9-F1
#
_entry.id   AF-A6NWZ9-F1
#
_cell.length_a   1.000
_cell.length_b   1.000
_cell.length_c   1.000
_cell.angle_alpha   90.00
_cell.angle_beta   90.00
_cell.angle_gamma   90.00
#
_symmetry.space_group_name_H-M   'P 1'
#
loop_
_entity.id
_entity.type
_entity.pdbx_description
1 polymer ?
#
loop_
_entity_poly.entity_id
_entity_poly.type
_entity_poly.pdbx_seq_one_letter_code
_entity_poly.pdbx_strand_id
1 'polypeptide(L)'
;MSILTAAALLLSLTVSALAAETESLPWYAEAQDYVMKEGIMTAVDGDFQPDGPVTRGVVFQTLYRMAGAPTAPAASFTDTAGTWYADAAGWAEYTGLAAVPESKHFDGDRLITRGELAAIFHRYGQQVALLSSPEDVPDLASAPDYADVASWAADGLKWCLSVGVLSGKPGGLLDPNGTAVRAELAQMLFKLSQVEPLYSDAKQVRLLATSDLHGWFVPWDFALDEENTAGSLTYLATRFAQERAKNKNVVLVDCGDAVQANYVEYFIDHQTNPMVAAMNALDYDLWTWGNHEYNFDFARRAKLAAQFDGAVLSGNVYLKGTDKRYMPATTVVERDGVRLGFIGLTTPLIEEFEAGKGTLDQVDVHSPIEETKLAIQELKKQNVDAVIGVFHMGLDRENDVEGSSVSDIANAFPELDVIVAGHAHQLVPSQTVNGVLITEPQSYAKVYSAVDLTFAPDGDGGYQVVSKRACAIPAGREEDSAMVELMAPYKAELSGYVNTPIGTLINSDLNGTDKIKGISAGYTEATGIWNLLFSASMYYSGAQAVILNTDYENAGFPVGDVSIKSISSSYSYSGGEITVYKVTGADLKALLEYSAEYFNQIQPGDLTVSYNPERRQSKYSTNNIGGGITYCLDLTQEPGKRVKDLCLITDYHEDGTPVLDGNGMPKTTPITDDMEILLGTNSYSMNKWLGEGGCLAGRQLEIVFSSSEKWGDDGTVRALAIRYIKEALKGTVDGDAFNYDNWHLYTGIDETSPAYQKAVELINNGTLTLPALENGRTNVRSITEADVAPYL
;
A
#
# COMPACT_ATOMS: atom_id res chain seq x y z
N MET A 1 19.00 53.77 -8.41
CA MET A 1 19.24 55.15 -8.88
C MET A 1 18.25 56.07 -8.16
N SER A 2 18.74 56.89 -7.22
CA SER A 2 18.25 58.25 -6.87
C SER A 2 16.81 58.38 -6.29
N ILE A 3 16.53 58.96 -5.11
CA ILE A 3 17.11 60.14 -4.45
C ILE A 3 16.83 60.13 -2.93
N LEU A 4 17.87 60.51 -2.19
CA LEU A 4 17.90 61.02 -0.81
C LEU A 4 17.98 62.56 -0.88
N THR A 5 17.34 63.30 0.04
CA THR A 5 17.66 64.66 0.60
C THR A 5 16.38 65.45 0.93
N ALA A 6 16.26 66.37 1.90
CA ALA A 6 16.97 66.72 3.14
C ALA A 6 16.20 67.87 3.85
N ALA A 7 16.37 67.98 5.18
CA ALA A 7 16.45 69.20 6.00
C ALA A 7 15.21 70.09 6.32
N ALA A 8 14.78 69.98 7.58
CA ALA A 8 14.61 71.00 8.63
C ALA A 8 14.26 72.48 8.29
N LEU A 9 13.20 72.99 8.94
CA LEU A 9 13.09 74.39 9.37
C LEU A 9 12.42 74.48 10.77
N LEU A 10 13.13 75.07 11.72
CA LEU A 10 12.67 75.44 13.08
C LEU A 10 12.00 76.83 13.04
N LEU A 11 10.82 77.00 13.66
CA LEU A 11 10.52 78.21 14.45
C LEU A 11 9.35 78.01 15.42
N SER A 12 9.71 78.22 16.69
CA SER A 12 8.96 78.34 17.93
C SER A 12 7.49 78.77 17.88
N LEU A 13 6.68 78.12 18.71
CA LEU A 13 5.75 78.78 19.63
C LEU A 13 5.45 77.83 20.81
N THR A 14 6.05 78.14 21.95
CA THR A 14 5.72 77.53 23.24
C THR A 14 4.39 78.10 23.75
N VAL A 15 3.37 77.26 23.86
CA VAL A 15 2.28 77.44 24.83
C VAL A 15 2.05 76.11 25.55
N SER A 16 1.99 76.24 26.87
CA SER A 16 2.06 75.21 27.88
C SER A 16 0.77 74.38 28.02
N ALA A 17 0.97 73.13 28.44
CA ALA A 17 0.08 72.28 29.23
C ALA A 17 -1.15 71.62 28.56
N LEU A 18 -0.92 70.44 27.98
CA LEU A 18 -1.56 69.19 28.44
C LEU A 18 -0.53 68.07 28.24
N ALA A 19 0.13 67.64 29.32
CA ALA A 19 0.88 66.39 29.31
C ALA A 19 -0.16 65.26 29.31
N ALA A 20 -0.53 64.78 28.12
CA ALA A 20 -1.04 63.44 28.00
C ALA A 20 0.12 62.51 28.34
N GLU A 21 -0.01 61.72 29.41
CA GLU A 21 0.82 60.54 29.60
C GLU A 21 0.73 59.72 28.30
N THR A 22 1.84 59.62 27.58
CA THR A 22 2.00 58.58 26.57
C THR A 22 2.04 57.27 27.34
N GLU A 23 0.90 56.64 27.56
CA GLU A 23 0.85 55.25 28.01
C GLU A 23 1.70 54.45 27.03
N SER A 24 2.79 53.88 27.51
CA SER A 24 3.60 52.96 26.72
C SER A 24 2.70 51.80 26.31
N LEU A 25 2.59 51.54 25.00
CA LEU A 25 1.88 50.38 24.50
C LEU A 25 2.39 49.10 25.18
N PRO A 26 1.51 48.12 25.45
CA PRO A 26 1.93 46.87 26.05
C PRO A 26 2.96 46.17 25.17
N TRP A 27 3.87 45.41 25.78
CA TRP A 27 5.01 44.77 25.11
C TRP A 27 4.63 43.80 23.98
N TYR A 28 3.38 43.38 23.90
CA TYR A 28 2.81 42.50 22.88
C TYR A 28 1.96 43.22 21.83
N ALA A 29 1.79 44.54 21.89
CA ALA A 29 0.84 45.29 21.04
C ALA A 29 1.08 45.07 19.53
N GLU A 30 2.33 45.15 19.08
CA GLU A 30 2.69 44.94 17.67
C GLU A 30 2.41 43.49 17.22
N ALA A 31 2.75 42.52 18.05
CA ALA A 31 2.49 41.11 17.76
C ALA A 31 1.00 40.79 17.73
N GLN A 32 0.22 41.35 18.66
CA GLN A 32 -1.23 41.25 18.66
C GLN A 32 -1.80 41.78 17.34
N ASP A 33 -1.40 42.98 16.92
CA ASP A 33 -1.87 43.58 15.67
C ASP A 33 -1.54 42.69 14.46
N TYR A 34 -0.31 42.15 14.40
CA TYR A 34 0.11 41.23 13.34
C TYR A 34 -0.77 39.96 13.29
N VAL A 35 -0.84 39.19 14.38
CA VAL A 35 -1.53 37.90 14.37
C VAL A 35 -3.04 38.02 14.15
N MET A 36 -3.63 39.14 14.58
CA MET A 36 -5.05 39.42 14.38
C MET A 36 -5.34 39.87 12.94
N LYS A 37 -4.48 40.72 12.36
CA LYS A 37 -4.66 41.23 10.99
C LYS A 37 -4.44 40.15 9.93
N GLU A 38 -3.46 39.28 10.13
CA GLU A 38 -3.17 38.15 9.23
C GLU A 38 -4.11 36.94 9.47
N GLY A 39 -5.05 37.04 10.41
CA GLY A 39 -6.01 35.97 10.72
C GLY A 39 -5.38 34.72 11.33
N ILE A 40 -4.15 34.80 11.83
CA ILE A 40 -3.42 33.69 12.45
C ILE A 40 -4.07 33.33 13.78
N MET A 41 -4.32 34.34 14.63
CA MET A 41 -5.06 34.21 15.88
C MET A 41 -6.44 34.86 15.78
N THR A 42 -7.39 34.36 16.56
CA THR A 42 -8.76 34.90 16.65
C THR A 42 -9.05 35.39 18.06
N ALA A 43 -9.96 36.35 18.19
CA ALA A 43 -10.44 36.85 19.49
C ALA A 43 -11.17 35.75 20.27
N VAL A 44 -11.12 35.85 21.60
CA VAL A 44 -11.85 35.00 22.55
C VAL A 44 -12.81 35.91 23.32
N ASP A 45 -14.11 35.60 23.28
CA ASP A 45 -15.17 36.44 23.85
C ASP A 45 -15.14 37.92 23.39
N GLY A 46 -14.66 38.15 22.16
CA GLY A 46 -14.60 39.49 21.56
C GLY A 46 -13.34 40.30 21.88
N ASP A 47 -12.37 39.76 22.62
CA ASP A 47 -11.09 40.43 22.93
C ASP A 47 -9.88 39.50 22.70
N PHE A 48 -8.66 40.04 22.68
CA PHE A 48 -7.44 39.27 22.46
C PHE A 48 -7.08 38.37 23.66
N GLN A 49 -7.42 38.79 24.88
CA GLN A 49 -7.12 38.11 26.15
C GLN A 49 -5.62 37.74 26.31
N PRO A 50 -4.73 38.72 26.52
CA PRO A 50 -3.27 38.52 26.50
C PRO A 50 -2.76 37.50 27.54
N ASP A 51 -3.39 37.45 28.72
CA ASP A 51 -3.06 36.52 29.81
C ASP A 51 -3.83 35.19 29.72
N GLY A 52 -4.63 35.01 28.66
CA GLY A 52 -5.40 33.80 28.44
C GLY A 52 -4.50 32.58 28.22
N PRO A 53 -4.89 31.39 28.69
CA PRO A 53 -4.09 30.18 28.53
C PRO A 53 -4.01 29.72 27.07
N VAL A 54 -2.90 29.06 26.71
CA VAL A 54 -2.70 28.46 25.38
C VAL A 54 -2.70 26.93 25.50
N THR A 55 -3.53 26.28 24.68
CA THR A 55 -3.53 24.83 24.53
C THR A 55 -2.68 24.38 23.35
N ARG A 56 -2.34 23.09 23.32
CA ARG A 56 -1.62 22.47 22.20
C ARG A 56 -2.34 22.64 20.86
N GLY A 57 -3.67 22.49 20.84
CA GLY A 57 -4.50 22.69 19.65
C GLY A 57 -4.46 24.13 19.12
N VAL A 58 -4.40 25.13 20.01
CA VAL A 58 -4.21 26.54 19.62
C VAL A 58 -2.89 26.74 18.89
N VAL A 59 -1.80 26.16 19.39
CA VAL A 59 -0.48 26.29 18.75
C VAL A 59 -0.50 25.73 17.32
N PHE A 60 -0.94 24.48 17.16
CA PHE A 60 -0.98 23.86 15.84
C PHE A 60 -1.96 24.55 14.90
N GLN A 61 -3.13 25.01 15.37
CA GLN A 61 -4.03 25.79 14.54
C GLN A 61 -3.40 27.09 14.05
N THR A 62 -2.67 27.81 14.92
CA THR A 62 -2.03 29.07 14.52
C THR A 62 -0.93 28.84 13.49
N LEU A 63 -0.09 27.82 13.66
CA LEU A 63 0.92 27.45 12.66
C LEU A 63 0.29 26.97 11.34
N TYR A 64 -0.79 26.19 11.41
CA TYR A 64 -1.57 25.77 10.26
C TYR A 64 -2.11 26.96 9.45
N ARG A 65 -2.67 27.97 10.14
CA ARG A 65 -3.15 29.21 9.49
C ARG A 65 -1.99 30.05 8.94
N MET A 66 -0.89 30.14 9.68
CA MET A 66 0.33 30.82 9.22
C MET A 66 0.90 30.16 7.97
N ALA A 67 0.74 28.84 7.81
CA ALA A 67 1.08 28.08 6.61
C ALA A 67 0.02 28.21 5.47
N GLY A 68 -1.01 29.03 5.64
CA GLY A 68 -2.07 29.24 4.65
C GLY A 68 -3.22 28.21 4.70
N ALA A 69 -3.38 27.49 5.81
CA ALA A 69 -4.39 26.45 6.01
C ALA A 69 -4.41 25.38 4.88
N PRO A 70 -3.27 24.72 4.61
CA PRO A 70 -3.14 23.77 3.51
C PRO A 70 -4.00 22.53 3.73
N THR A 71 -4.68 22.04 2.70
CA THR A 71 -5.44 20.78 2.78
C THR A 71 -4.50 19.62 3.15
N ALA A 72 -4.89 18.82 4.15
CA ALA A 72 -4.15 17.64 4.61
C ALA A 72 -5.10 16.45 4.84
N PRO A 73 -4.59 15.21 4.89
CA PRO A 73 -5.37 14.05 5.33
C PRO A 73 -5.92 14.23 6.75
N ALA A 74 -6.98 13.48 7.07
CA ALA A 74 -7.48 13.39 8.44
C ALA A 74 -6.40 12.78 9.35
N ALA A 75 -6.29 13.29 10.57
CA ALA A 75 -5.32 12.80 11.54
C ALA A 75 -5.65 11.36 11.99
N SER A 76 -4.62 10.56 12.25
CA SER A 76 -4.78 9.21 12.82
C SER A 76 -5.02 9.22 14.33
N PHE A 77 -4.90 10.39 14.97
CA PHE A 77 -5.17 10.54 16.39
C PHE A 77 -6.63 10.27 16.74
N THR A 78 -6.87 9.45 17.76
CA THR A 78 -8.20 8.97 18.15
C THR A 78 -9.06 10.04 18.84
N ASP A 79 -8.46 11.13 19.32
CA ASP A 79 -9.09 12.21 20.09
C ASP A 79 -9.30 13.51 19.27
N THR A 80 -9.02 13.51 17.97
CA THR A 80 -9.11 14.73 17.13
C THR A 80 -10.41 14.86 16.35
N ALA A 81 -11.12 13.74 16.12
CA ALA A 81 -12.35 13.75 15.33
C ALA A 81 -13.42 14.68 15.93
N GLY A 82 -13.95 15.61 15.12
CA GLY A 82 -14.97 16.57 15.55
C GLY A 82 -14.46 17.77 16.35
N THR A 83 -13.15 17.87 16.59
CA THR A 83 -12.53 19.04 17.23
C THR A 83 -12.32 20.16 16.21
N TRP A 84 -12.26 21.41 16.68
CA TRP A 84 -12.03 22.56 15.80
C TRP A 84 -10.60 22.65 15.24
N TYR A 85 -9.66 21.87 15.82
CA TYR A 85 -8.28 21.76 15.39
C TYR A 85 -8.00 20.47 14.61
N ALA A 86 -9.02 19.69 14.22
CA ALA A 86 -8.85 18.40 13.53
C ALA A 86 -7.99 18.51 12.27
N ASP A 87 -8.26 19.52 11.42
CA ASP A 87 -7.50 19.76 10.19
C ASP A 87 -6.05 20.15 10.50
N ALA A 88 -5.85 20.96 11.54
CA ALA A 88 -4.52 21.37 11.98
C ALA A 88 -3.73 20.21 12.59
N ALA A 89 -4.39 19.26 13.26
CA ALA A 89 -3.77 18.04 13.76
C ALA A 89 -3.43 17.07 12.62
N GLY A 90 -4.31 16.93 11.63
CA GLY A 90 -4.07 16.15 10.42
C GLY A 90 -2.90 16.69 9.61
N TRP A 91 -2.87 18.01 9.38
CA TRP A 91 -1.70 18.69 8.81
C TRP A 91 -0.46 18.55 9.71
N ALA A 92 -0.66 18.65 11.03
CA ALA A 92 0.28 18.39 12.10
C ALA A 92 1.15 17.15 11.87
N GLU A 93 0.42 16.05 11.81
CA GLU A 93 0.90 14.70 11.58
C GLU A 93 1.45 14.52 10.17
N TYR A 94 0.68 14.96 9.17
CA TYR A 94 1.07 14.94 7.77
C TYR A 94 2.39 15.67 7.52
N THR A 95 2.67 16.70 8.33
CA THR A 95 3.90 17.47 8.28
C THR A 95 5.06 16.97 9.12
N GLY A 96 4.85 15.92 9.91
CA GLY A 96 5.83 15.46 10.90
C GLY A 96 6.11 16.51 11.98
N LEU A 97 5.30 17.57 12.06
CA LEU A 97 5.41 18.58 13.11
C LEU A 97 4.84 18.04 14.43
N ALA A 98 3.85 17.15 14.34
CA ALA A 98 3.38 16.30 15.43
C ALA A 98 3.70 14.82 15.13
N ALA A 99 4.38 14.14 16.05
CA ALA A 99 4.54 12.69 16.01
C ALA A 99 3.31 12.00 16.60
N VAL A 100 2.98 10.80 16.13
CA VAL A 100 1.93 9.94 16.68
C VAL A 100 2.50 9.10 17.82
N PRO A 101 2.11 9.33 19.08
CA PRO A 101 2.57 8.50 20.19
C PRO A 101 1.87 7.13 20.18
N GLU A 102 2.38 6.16 20.94
CA GLU A 102 1.73 4.85 21.11
C GLU A 102 0.28 4.95 21.61
N SER A 103 -0.03 5.98 22.40
CA SER A 103 -1.40 6.26 22.87
C SER A 103 -2.36 6.69 21.75
N LYS A 104 -1.84 7.08 20.58
CA LYS A 104 -2.58 7.69 19.46
C LYS A 104 -3.40 8.93 19.84
N HIS A 105 -3.05 9.62 20.93
CA HIS A 105 -3.71 10.87 21.32
C HIS A 105 -2.91 12.08 20.87
N PHE A 106 -3.60 13.13 20.41
CA PHE A 106 -3.04 14.44 20.08
C PHE A 106 -2.96 15.36 21.31
N ASP A 107 -3.88 15.20 22.26
CA ASP A 107 -4.02 15.99 23.50
C ASP A 107 -4.20 17.49 23.24
N GLY A 108 -5.05 17.85 22.28
CA GLY A 108 -5.19 19.23 21.80
C GLY A 108 -5.70 20.23 22.84
N ASP A 109 -6.50 19.81 23.81
CA ASP A 109 -7.06 20.70 24.84
C ASP A 109 -6.16 20.88 26.07
N ARG A 110 -5.02 20.19 26.11
CA ARG A 110 -4.05 20.32 27.20
C ARG A 110 -3.28 21.65 27.08
N LEU A 111 -3.05 22.31 28.22
CA LEU A 111 -2.17 23.47 28.30
C LEU A 111 -0.76 23.10 27.86
N ILE A 112 -0.16 23.95 27.00
CA ILE A 112 1.17 23.71 26.48
C ILE A 112 2.22 24.39 27.38
N THR A 113 3.32 23.69 27.65
CA THR A 113 4.44 24.30 28.37
C THR A 113 5.31 25.12 27.41
N ARG A 114 6.11 26.04 27.96
CA ARG A 114 7.07 26.83 27.17
C ARG A 114 8.13 25.95 26.49
N GLY A 115 8.57 24.86 27.13
CA GLY A 115 9.51 23.91 26.53
C GLY A 115 8.91 23.18 25.32
N GLU A 116 7.65 22.74 25.41
CA GLU A 116 6.92 22.14 24.28
C GLU A 116 6.71 23.15 23.14
N LEU A 117 6.33 24.38 23.48
CA LEU A 117 6.12 25.45 22.53
C LEU A 117 7.42 25.75 21.75
N ALA A 118 8.56 25.86 22.44
CA ALA A 118 9.85 26.08 21.80
C ALA A 118 10.27 24.91 20.90
N ALA A 119 10.03 23.67 21.32
CA ALA A 119 10.32 22.49 20.50
C ALA A 119 9.48 22.46 19.20
N ILE A 120 8.19 22.81 19.27
CA ILE A 120 7.31 22.88 18.10
C ILE A 120 7.74 24.01 17.15
N PHE A 121 8.01 25.21 17.67
CA PHE A 121 8.45 26.34 16.86
C PHE A 121 9.80 26.08 16.18
N HIS A 122 10.71 25.40 16.87
CA HIS A 122 11.98 24.99 16.28
C HIS A 122 11.78 24.02 15.12
N ARG A 123 10.97 22.97 15.30
CA ARG A 123 10.65 22.04 14.20
C ARG A 123 9.98 22.75 13.03
N TYR A 124 9.02 23.64 13.30
CA TYR A 124 8.36 24.41 12.24
C TYR A 124 9.36 25.34 11.53
N GLY A 125 10.22 26.04 12.27
CA GLY A 125 11.28 26.89 11.71
C GLY A 125 12.29 26.12 10.85
N GLN A 126 12.67 24.91 11.26
CA GLN A 126 13.47 24.00 10.45
C GLN A 126 12.75 23.61 9.15
N GLN A 127 11.42 23.47 9.19
CA GLN A 127 10.61 23.12 8.02
C GLN A 127 10.40 24.29 7.04
N VAL A 128 10.02 25.48 7.52
CA VAL A 128 9.57 26.58 6.65
C VAL A 128 10.59 27.69 6.41
N ALA A 129 11.62 27.79 7.25
CA ALA A 129 12.63 28.84 7.16
C ALA A 129 14.06 28.29 7.01
N LEU A 130 14.21 26.95 6.93
CA LEU A 130 15.48 26.25 6.65
C LEU A 130 16.60 26.62 7.63
N LEU A 131 16.23 26.69 8.91
CA LEU A 131 17.09 27.32 9.91
C LEU A 131 18.15 26.36 10.46
N SER A 132 19.38 26.85 10.61
CA SER A 132 20.52 26.18 11.21
C SER A 132 20.49 26.40 12.71
N SER A 133 21.34 25.64 13.43
CA SER A 133 21.73 26.04 14.78
C SER A 133 22.59 27.30 14.67
N PRO A 134 22.15 28.45 15.20
CA PRO A 134 22.94 29.68 15.14
C PRO A 134 24.28 29.50 15.83
N GLU A 135 25.33 30.09 15.28
CA GLU A 135 26.71 29.99 15.80
C GLU A 135 26.84 30.66 17.18
N ASP A 136 26.11 31.76 17.40
CA ASP A 136 25.98 32.45 18.68
C ASP A 136 24.85 31.85 19.52
N VAL A 137 25.19 30.75 20.18
CA VAL A 137 24.29 30.03 21.07
C VAL A 137 24.30 30.65 22.47
N PRO A 138 23.14 31.04 23.03
CA PRO A 138 23.02 31.34 24.45
C PRO A 138 23.36 30.10 25.29
N ASP A 139 24.32 30.22 26.21
CA ASP A 139 24.60 29.16 27.18
C ASP A 139 23.39 29.00 28.12
N LEU A 140 22.51 28.04 27.79
CA LEU A 140 21.32 27.74 28.58
C LEU A 140 21.68 27.37 30.03
N ALA A 141 22.88 26.82 30.29
CA ALA A 141 23.31 26.46 31.63
C ALA A 141 23.51 27.66 32.57
N SER A 142 23.55 28.87 32.02
CA SER A 142 23.57 30.11 32.80
C SER A 142 22.21 30.51 33.38
N ALA A 143 21.11 29.91 32.91
CA ALA A 143 19.77 30.19 33.42
C ALA A 143 19.55 29.52 34.80
N PRO A 144 18.93 30.21 35.78
CA PRO A 144 18.75 29.66 37.13
C PRO A 144 17.93 28.37 37.20
N ASP A 145 17.07 28.12 36.22
CA ASP A 145 16.14 26.99 36.10
C ASP A 145 16.54 26.02 34.98
N TYR A 146 17.79 26.03 34.52
CA TYR A 146 18.27 25.11 33.49
C TYR A 146 18.07 23.63 33.85
N ALA A 147 18.16 23.28 35.13
CA ALA A 147 17.94 21.91 35.62
C ALA A 147 16.52 21.39 35.34
N ASP A 148 15.56 22.27 35.08
CA ASP A 148 14.17 21.92 34.76
C ASP A 148 13.94 21.73 33.25
N VAL A 149 14.96 21.97 32.41
CA VAL A 149 14.90 21.78 30.95
C VAL A 149 15.07 20.31 30.61
N ALA A 150 14.01 19.70 30.08
CA ALA A 150 14.08 18.35 29.54
C ALA A 150 14.95 18.30 28.27
N SER A 151 15.67 17.19 28.07
CA SER A 151 16.59 17.00 26.93
C SER A 151 15.91 17.19 25.57
N TRP A 152 14.65 16.77 25.43
CA TRP A 152 13.87 16.93 24.19
C TRP A 152 13.48 18.38 23.89
N ALA A 153 13.51 19.28 24.89
CA ALA A 153 13.17 20.70 24.74
C ALA A 153 14.41 21.58 24.52
N ALA A 154 15.60 21.07 24.86
CA ALA A 154 16.83 21.85 24.95
C ALA A 154 17.17 22.54 23.63
N ASP A 155 17.18 21.81 22.52
CA ASP A 155 17.48 22.39 21.20
C ASP A 155 16.43 23.42 20.77
N GLY A 156 15.16 23.16 21.08
CA GLY A 156 14.09 24.09 20.77
C GLY A 156 14.21 25.42 21.52
N LEU A 157 14.49 25.36 22.82
CA LEU A 157 14.72 26.53 23.66
C LEU A 157 15.96 27.30 23.21
N LYS A 158 17.07 26.58 22.98
CA LYS A 158 18.34 27.11 22.51
C LYS A 158 18.16 27.90 21.23
N TRP A 159 17.51 27.29 20.23
CA TRP A 159 17.22 27.91 18.95
C TRP A 159 16.28 29.11 19.12
N CYS A 160 15.14 28.96 19.78
CA CYS A 160 14.18 30.05 19.92
C CYS A 160 14.77 31.29 20.62
N LEU A 161 15.64 31.11 21.62
CA LEU A 161 16.30 32.21 22.32
C LEU A 161 17.33 32.91 21.44
N SER A 162 18.14 32.13 20.71
CA SER A 162 19.19 32.67 19.84
C SER A 162 18.65 33.52 18.69
N VAL A 163 17.51 33.14 18.09
CA VAL A 163 16.87 33.92 17.03
C VAL A 163 15.84 34.94 17.55
N GLY A 164 15.68 35.05 18.87
CA GLY A 164 14.75 35.98 19.50
C GLY A 164 13.26 35.64 19.32
N VAL A 165 12.93 34.43 18.88
CA VAL A 165 11.55 33.91 18.84
C VAL A 165 10.99 33.77 20.25
N LEU A 166 11.82 33.31 21.20
CA LEU A 166 11.48 33.25 22.61
C LEU A 166 12.38 34.20 23.41
N SER A 167 11.84 34.84 24.43
CA SER A 167 12.61 35.57 25.44
C SER A 167 12.51 34.91 26.81
N GLY A 168 13.55 35.07 27.63
CA GLY A 168 13.51 34.68 29.04
C GLY A 168 12.50 35.51 29.86
N LYS A 169 12.03 34.95 30.97
CA LYS A 169 11.19 35.63 31.95
C LYS A 169 12.03 36.50 32.91
N PRO A 170 11.40 37.43 33.67
CA PRO A 170 12.11 38.23 34.66
C PRO A 170 12.99 37.37 35.59
N GLY A 171 14.22 37.82 35.82
CA GLY A 171 15.22 37.06 36.56
C GLY A 171 16.07 36.11 35.72
N GLY A 172 15.91 36.10 34.39
CA GLY A 172 16.69 35.25 33.48
C GLY A 172 16.20 33.80 33.43
N LEU A 173 14.95 33.56 33.83
CA LEU A 173 14.34 32.22 33.86
C LEU A 173 13.89 31.79 32.45
N LEU A 174 14.07 30.51 32.13
CA LEU A 174 13.54 29.88 30.91
C LEU A 174 12.06 29.54 31.05
N ASP A 175 11.69 29.11 32.26
CA ASP A 175 10.40 28.58 32.71
C ASP A 175 9.88 27.45 31.81
N PRO A 176 10.65 26.36 31.60
CA PRO A 176 10.33 25.34 30.60
C PRO A 176 9.05 24.55 30.90
N ASN A 177 8.67 24.45 32.18
CA ASN A 177 7.49 23.72 32.64
C ASN A 177 6.27 24.64 32.88
N GLY A 178 6.45 25.97 32.85
CA GLY A 178 5.36 26.93 32.93
C GLY A 178 4.48 26.90 31.68
N THR A 179 3.19 27.14 31.85
CA THR A 179 2.25 27.19 30.72
C THR A 179 2.31 28.52 29.99
N ALA A 180 2.22 28.48 28.67
CA ALA A 180 2.27 29.68 27.84
C ALA A 180 0.94 30.45 27.82
N VAL A 181 1.01 31.77 27.68
CA VAL A 181 -0.16 32.65 27.49
C VAL A 181 -0.25 33.20 26.06
N ARG A 182 -1.41 33.73 25.69
CA ARG A 182 -1.70 34.19 24.32
C ARG A 182 -0.78 35.33 23.85
N ALA A 183 -0.39 36.24 24.74
CA ALA A 183 0.58 37.28 24.42
C ALA A 183 1.98 36.72 24.09
N GLU A 184 2.41 35.66 24.79
CA GLU A 184 3.67 34.97 24.49
C GLU A 184 3.61 34.27 23.14
N LEU A 185 2.53 33.53 22.85
CA LEU A 185 2.34 32.87 21.55
C LEU A 185 2.33 33.88 20.40
N ALA A 186 1.61 34.99 20.53
CA ALA A 186 1.57 36.02 19.50
C ALA A 186 2.96 36.61 19.21
N GLN A 187 3.74 36.85 20.27
CA GLN A 187 5.10 37.34 20.13
C GLN A 187 6.02 36.34 19.45
N MET A 188 5.90 35.05 19.78
CA MET A 188 6.66 34.00 19.09
C MET A 188 6.28 33.92 17.61
N LEU A 189 4.99 33.97 17.26
CA LEU A 189 4.53 33.95 15.86
C LEU A 189 5.01 35.19 15.07
N PHE A 190 4.91 36.36 15.68
CA PHE A 190 5.40 37.61 15.08
C PHE A 190 6.91 37.57 14.87
N LYS A 191 7.68 37.16 15.88
CA LYS A 191 9.13 37.05 15.76
C LYS A 191 9.55 35.99 14.77
N LEU A 192 8.86 34.86 14.73
CA LEU A 192 9.07 33.83 13.73
C LEU A 192 8.88 34.36 12.30
N SER A 193 7.87 35.22 12.08
CA SER A 193 7.64 35.86 10.77
C SER A 193 8.74 36.83 10.34
N GLN A 194 9.58 37.26 11.28
CA GLN A 194 10.73 38.15 11.05
C GLN A 194 12.05 37.39 10.93
N VAL A 195 12.05 36.07 11.13
CA VAL A 195 13.26 35.28 10.96
C VAL A 195 13.56 35.17 9.47
N GLU A 196 14.64 35.81 9.04
CA GLU A 196 15.16 35.67 7.70
C GLU A 196 15.56 34.21 7.46
N PRO A 197 15.14 33.57 6.35
CA PRO A 197 15.60 32.24 5.99
C PRO A 197 17.12 32.23 5.87
N LEU A 198 17.80 31.19 6.35
CA LEU A 198 19.27 31.10 6.20
C LEU A 198 19.73 31.14 4.74
N TYR A 199 18.85 30.69 3.86
CA TYR A 199 19.08 30.62 2.44
C TYR A 199 17.95 31.38 1.75
N SER A 200 18.06 32.71 1.69
CA SER A 200 17.09 33.56 1.00
C SER A 200 16.89 33.18 -0.47
N ASP A 201 17.89 32.53 -1.08
CA ASP A 201 17.89 32.02 -2.45
C ASP A 201 17.62 30.50 -2.53
N ALA A 202 17.08 29.90 -1.46
CA ALA A 202 16.76 28.47 -1.47
C ALA A 202 15.68 28.14 -2.50
N LYS A 203 15.84 26.96 -3.11
CA LYS A 203 14.93 26.44 -4.11
C LYS A 203 14.18 25.24 -3.58
N GLN A 204 12.93 25.12 -3.98
CA GLN A 204 12.09 23.98 -3.61
C GLN A 204 11.74 23.18 -4.84
N VAL A 205 11.93 21.87 -4.73
CA VAL A 205 11.46 20.87 -5.70
C VAL A 205 10.58 19.88 -4.95
N ARG A 206 9.44 19.54 -5.55
CA ARG A 206 8.56 18.49 -5.04
C ARG A 206 8.61 17.27 -5.96
N LEU A 207 9.01 16.13 -5.42
CA LEU A 207 8.97 14.84 -6.09
C LEU A 207 7.66 14.15 -5.73
N LEU A 208 6.88 13.77 -6.74
CA LEU A 208 5.69 12.93 -6.61
C LEU A 208 6.04 11.55 -7.14
N ALA A 209 5.67 10.50 -6.40
CA ALA A 209 6.00 9.13 -6.76
C ALA A 209 4.82 8.18 -6.62
N THR A 210 4.63 7.34 -7.63
CA THR A 210 3.75 6.16 -7.59
C THR A 210 4.57 4.88 -7.70
N SER A 211 3.94 3.75 -7.39
CA SER A 211 4.48 2.40 -7.56
C SER A 211 3.31 1.41 -7.60
N ASP A 212 3.54 0.22 -8.15
CA ASP A 212 2.61 -0.91 -8.11
C ASP A 212 1.22 -0.54 -8.63
N LEU A 213 1.18 0.21 -9.74
CA LEU A 213 -0.06 0.73 -10.32
C LEU A 213 -0.93 -0.37 -10.92
N HIS A 214 -0.35 -1.49 -11.36
CA HIS A 214 -1.03 -2.73 -11.74
C HIS A 214 -2.31 -2.58 -12.59
N GLY A 215 -2.29 -1.75 -13.62
CA GLY A 215 -3.43 -1.60 -14.53
C GLY A 215 -4.61 -0.77 -13.98
N TRP A 216 -4.45 -0.08 -12.85
CA TRP A 216 -5.50 0.77 -12.27
C TRP A 216 -5.55 2.17 -12.93
N PHE A 217 -5.74 2.22 -14.25
CA PHE A 217 -5.84 3.49 -14.99
C PHE A 217 -7.19 4.21 -14.80
N VAL A 218 -8.25 3.48 -14.41
CA VAL A 218 -9.61 3.97 -14.11
C VAL A 218 -10.15 3.29 -12.84
N PRO A 219 -11.18 3.83 -12.16
CA PRO A 219 -11.76 3.23 -10.95
C PRO A 219 -12.66 2.02 -11.30
N TRP A 220 -12.09 1.02 -11.94
CA TRP A 220 -12.79 -0.16 -12.44
C TRP A 220 -11.95 -1.42 -12.21
N ASP A 221 -12.57 -2.42 -11.58
CA ASP A 221 -12.02 -3.77 -11.51
C ASP A 221 -12.49 -4.52 -12.75
N PHE A 222 -11.59 -4.78 -13.71
CA PHE A 222 -11.94 -5.50 -14.94
C PHE A 222 -12.11 -7.00 -14.71
N ALA A 223 -11.54 -7.57 -13.65
CA ALA A 223 -11.76 -8.97 -13.32
C ALA A 223 -13.19 -9.24 -12.84
N LEU A 224 -13.82 -8.24 -12.21
CA LEU A 224 -15.22 -8.26 -11.78
C LEU A 224 -16.16 -7.45 -12.69
N ASP A 225 -15.59 -6.66 -13.61
CA ASP A 225 -16.26 -5.67 -14.46
C ASP A 225 -17.24 -4.79 -13.67
N GLU A 226 -16.74 -4.21 -12.58
CA GLU A 226 -17.50 -3.32 -11.72
C GLU A 226 -16.67 -2.13 -11.23
N GLU A 227 -17.35 -1.12 -10.71
CA GLU A 227 -16.71 0.07 -10.17
C GLU A 227 -15.93 -0.26 -8.89
N ASN A 228 -14.67 0.17 -8.85
CA ASN A 228 -13.85 0.11 -7.65
C ASN A 228 -13.23 1.48 -7.38
N THR A 229 -13.73 2.12 -6.32
CA THR A 229 -13.39 3.51 -5.97
C THR A 229 -12.20 3.64 -5.04
N ALA A 230 -11.40 2.57 -4.86
CA ALA A 230 -10.26 2.58 -3.93
C ALA A 230 -9.08 3.42 -4.46
N GLY A 231 -8.83 3.41 -5.78
CA GLY A 231 -7.71 4.12 -6.41
C GLY A 231 -7.79 4.05 -7.93
N SER A 232 -7.21 5.06 -8.61
CA SER A 232 -7.04 5.08 -10.06
C SER A 232 -6.10 6.22 -10.49
N LEU A 233 -5.50 6.10 -11.68
CA LEU A 233 -4.78 7.21 -12.30
C LEU A 233 -5.70 8.40 -12.63
N THR A 234 -6.98 8.19 -12.94
CA THR A 234 -7.93 9.31 -13.14
C THR A 234 -8.14 10.14 -11.85
N TYR A 235 -8.09 9.52 -10.67
CA TYR A 235 -8.12 10.24 -9.39
C TYR A 235 -6.79 10.94 -9.10
N LEU A 236 -5.67 10.25 -9.34
CA LEU A 236 -4.33 10.84 -9.16
C LEU A 236 -4.08 12.03 -10.08
N ALA A 237 -4.64 12.02 -11.30
CA ALA A 237 -4.59 13.14 -12.23
C ALA A 237 -5.08 14.45 -11.62
N THR A 238 -6.22 14.43 -10.93
CA THR A 238 -6.76 15.58 -10.21
C THR A 238 -5.79 16.07 -9.13
N ARG A 239 -5.18 15.14 -8.39
CA ARG A 239 -4.19 15.47 -7.36
C ARG A 239 -2.94 16.09 -7.96
N PHE A 240 -2.39 15.51 -9.01
CA PHE A 240 -1.20 16.02 -9.68
C PHE A 240 -1.43 17.40 -10.30
N ALA A 241 -2.62 17.65 -10.87
CA ALA A 241 -3.01 18.97 -11.32
C ALA A 241 -3.04 20.00 -10.17
N GLN A 242 -3.59 19.63 -9.01
CA GLN A 242 -3.59 20.47 -7.80
C GLN A 242 -2.17 20.75 -7.30
N GLU A 243 -1.27 19.76 -7.31
CA GLU A 243 0.13 19.92 -6.89
C GLU A 243 0.89 20.86 -7.86
N ARG A 244 0.73 20.65 -9.17
CA ARG A 244 1.33 21.52 -10.22
C ARG A 244 0.77 22.94 -10.23
N ALA A 245 -0.41 23.16 -9.66
CA ALA A 245 -0.96 24.49 -9.46
C ALA A 245 -0.26 25.23 -8.30
N LYS A 246 0.15 24.51 -7.25
CA LYS A 246 0.83 25.05 -6.05
C LYS A 246 2.34 25.24 -6.26
N ASN A 247 2.99 24.29 -6.92
CA ASN A 247 4.43 24.32 -7.18
C ASN A 247 4.70 23.98 -8.66
N LYS A 248 5.49 24.81 -9.34
CA LYS A 248 5.88 24.56 -10.75
C LYS A 248 7.09 23.63 -10.88
N ASN A 249 7.85 23.46 -9.81
CA ASN A 249 9.06 22.63 -9.75
C ASN A 249 8.70 21.22 -9.27
N VAL A 250 7.79 20.57 -10.00
CA VAL A 250 7.36 19.19 -9.72
C VAL A 250 8.10 18.21 -10.62
N VAL A 251 8.54 17.10 -10.05
CA VAL A 251 9.00 15.91 -10.76
C VAL A 251 8.04 14.77 -10.44
N LEU A 252 7.59 14.03 -11.45
CA LEU A 252 6.67 12.90 -11.27
C LEU A 252 7.34 11.61 -11.75
N VAL A 253 7.41 10.61 -10.87
CA VAL A 253 8.11 9.35 -11.14
C VAL A 253 7.24 8.15 -10.81
N ASP A 254 7.47 7.04 -11.51
CA ASP A 254 6.89 5.74 -11.15
C ASP A 254 7.98 4.73 -10.80
N CYS A 255 7.73 3.97 -9.74
CA CYS A 255 8.61 2.96 -9.21
C CYS A 255 8.12 1.54 -9.55
N GLY A 256 7.67 1.29 -10.78
CA GLY A 256 7.53 -0.07 -11.34
C GLY A 256 6.22 -0.78 -11.06
N ASP A 257 6.02 -1.91 -11.74
CA ASP A 257 4.83 -2.76 -11.71
C ASP A 257 3.56 -2.01 -12.14
N ALA A 258 3.62 -1.43 -13.35
CA ALA A 258 2.52 -0.64 -13.90
C ALA A 258 1.61 -1.46 -14.82
N VAL A 259 2.16 -2.43 -15.57
CA VAL A 259 1.51 -2.98 -16.78
C VAL A 259 1.04 -4.44 -16.67
N GLN A 260 0.84 -4.93 -15.45
CA GLN A 260 0.33 -6.28 -15.19
C GLN A 260 -0.81 -6.25 -14.17
N ALA A 261 -1.70 -7.24 -14.25
CA ALA A 261 -2.92 -7.37 -13.46
C ALA A 261 -4.04 -6.45 -13.96
N ASN A 262 -5.22 -6.61 -13.34
CA ASN A 262 -6.46 -5.97 -13.79
C ASN A 262 -6.71 -6.11 -15.31
N TYR A 263 -6.22 -7.21 -15.91
CA TYR A 263 -6.23 -7.52 -17.34
C TYR A 263 -5.49 -6.53 -18.26
N VAL A 264 -4.70 -5.60 -17.73
CA VAL A 264 -4.03 -4.58 -18.56
C VAL A 264 -2.94 -5.17 -19.46
N GLU A 265 -2.42 -6.35 -19.12
CA GLU A 265 -1.50 -7.15 -19.95
C GLU A 265 -2.10 -7.50 -21.32
N TYR A 266 -3.44 -7.45 -21.47
CA TYR A 266 -4.13 -7.54 -22.77
C TYR A 266 -3.54 -6.57 -23.81
N PHE A 267 -3.10 -5.40 -23.37
CA PHE A 267 -2.56 -4.35 -24.24
C PHE A 267 -1.07 -4.50 -24.56
N ILE A 268 -0.36 -5.54 -24.08
CA ILE A 268 1.09 -5.68 -24.32
C ILE A 268 1.44 -5.75 -25.82
N ASP A 269 0.59 -6.43 -26.60
CA ASP A 269 0.74 -6.56 -28.04
C ASP A 269 0.02 -5.46 -28.83
N HIS A 270 -0.66 -4.53 -28.16
CA HIS A 270 -1.33 -3.40 -28.79
C HIS A 270 -0.35 -2.28 -29.15
N GLN A 271 -0.75 -1.39 -30.04
CA GLN A 271 0.08 -0.24 -30.42
C GLN A 271 0.31 0.71 -29.23
N THR A 272 -0.69 0.78 -28.33
CA THR A 272 -0.67 1.65 -27.16
C THR A 272 -1.17 0.88 -25.95
N ASN A 273 -0.38 0.86 -24.88
CA ASN A 273 -0.76 0.38 -23.57
C ASN A 273 -1.43 1.53 -22.78
N PRO A 274 -2.62 1.33 -22.19
CA PRO A 274 -3.36 2.40 -21.51
C PRO A 274 -2.62 2.97 -20.28
N MET A 275 -1.82 2.16 -19.58
CA MET A 275 -1.02 2.66 -18.46
C MET A 275 0.06 3.60 -18.94
N VAL A 276 0.79 3.22 -20.00
CA VAL A 276 1.83 4.08 -20.58
C VAL A 276 1.20 5.35 -21.18
N ALA A 277 0.05 5.23 -21.86
CA ALA A 277 -0.68 6.38 -22.36
C ALA A 277 -1.12 7.34 -21.25
N ALA A 278 -1.62 6.80 -20.13
CA ALA A 278 -1.99 7.60 -18.98
C ALA A 278 -0.78 8.27 -18.34
N MET A 279 0.33 7.56 -18.16
CA MET A 279 1.57 8.10 -17.60
C MET A 279 2.15 9.21 -18.48
N ASN A 280 2.15 9.04 -19.81
CA ASN A 280 2.56 10.10 -20.75
C ASN A 280 1.64 11.31 -20.65
N ALA A 281 0.31 11.12 -20.63
CA ALA A 281 -0.65 12.23 -20.50
C ALA A 281 -0.55 12.97 -19.16
N LEU A 282 -0.03 12.30 -18.13
CA LEU A 282 0.26 12.88 -16.82
C LEU A 282 1.66 13.49 -16.73
N ASP A 283 2.43 13.53 -17.82
CA ASP A 283 3.80 14.05 -17.86
C ASP A 283 4.71 13.42 -16.78
N TYR A 284 4.73 12.08 -16.68
CA TYR A 284 5.73 11.39 -15.88
C TYR A 284 7.14 11.62 -16.46
N ASP A 285 8.08 12.01 -15.61
CA ASP A 285 9.47 12.27 -15.98
C ASP A 285 10.27 10.97 -16.17
N LEU A 286 10.01 9.97 -15.32
CA LEU A 286 10.68 8.68 -15.39
C LEU A 286 9.82 7.53 -14.86
N TRP A 287 10.18 6.33 -15.30
CA TRP A 287 9.59 5.06 -14.91
C TRP A 287 10.71 4.05 -14.67
N THR A 288 10.92 3.65 -13.41
CA THR A 288 11.75 2.48 -13.09
C THR A 288 10.93 1.22 -13.32
N TRP A 289 11.50 0.21 -13.96
CA TRP A 289 10.82 -1.07 -14.13
C TRP A 289 10.84 -1.92 -12.87
N GLY A 290 9.68 -2.48 -12.53
CA GLY A 290 9.50 -3.51 -11.53
C GLY A 290 9.60 -4.92 -12.11
N ASN A 291 9.32 -5.93 -11.30
CA ASN A 291 9.40 -7.34 -11.73
C ASN A 291 8.36 -7.69 -12.81
N HIS A 292 7.18 -7.07 -12.80
CA HIS A 292 6.11 -7.42 -13.73
C HIS A 292 6.35 -6.92 -15.15
N GLU A 293 7.16 -5.87 -15.33
CA GLU A 293 7.66 -5.51 -16.66
C GLU A 293 8.52 -6.63 -17.27
N TYR A 294 9.14 -7.49 -16.44
CA TYR A 294 9.95 -8.64 -16.84
C TYR A 294 9.17 -9.94 -17.10
N ASN A 295 7.84 -9.96 -16.90
CA ASN A 295 7.01 -11.11 -17.29
C ASN A 295 6.95 -11.32 -18.81
N PHE A 296 7.29 -10.29 -19.58
CA PHE A 296 7.20 -10.33 -21.03
C PHE A 296 8.55 -10.63 -21.67
N ASP A 297 8.52 -11.30 -22.81
CA ASP A 297 9.72 -11.54 -23.61
C ASP A 297 10.40 -10.23 -24.02
N PHE A 298 11.67 -10.34 -24.42
CA PHE A 298 12.51 -9.20 -24.77
C PHE A 298 11.90 -8.28 -25.85
N ALA A 299 11.16 -8.83 -26.82
CA ALA A 299 10.59 -8.05 -27.92
C ALA A 299 9.41 -7.20 -27.45
N ARG A 300 8.52 -7.79 -26.64
CA ARG A 300 7.40 -7.09 -26.01
C ARG A 300 7.89 -6.02 -25.03
N ARG A 301 8.93 -6.30 -24.25
CA ARG A 301 9.58 -5.32 -23.38
C ARG A 301 10.14 -4.14 -24.15
N ALA A 302 10.91 -4.38 -25.22
CA ALA A 302 11.45 -3.31 -26.06
C ALA A 302 10.34 -2.43 -26.67
N LYS A 303 9.22 -3.03 -27.08
CA LYS A 303 8.06 -2.31 -27.61
C LYS A 303 7.34 -1.50 -26.52
N LEU A 304 7.23 -2.03 -25.31
CA LEU A 304 6.61 -1.33 -24.19
C LEU A 304 7.44 -0.10 -23.78
N ALA A 305 8.75 -0.26 -23.61
CA ALA A 305 9.66 0.83 -23.26
C ALA A 305 9.60 1.98 -24.27
N ALA A 306 9.48 1.67 -25.56
CA ALA A 306 9.42 2.66 -26.63
C ALA A 306 8.11 3.49 -26.67
N GLN A 307 7.09 3.12 -25.89
CA GLN A 307 5.84 3.88 -25.81
C GLN A 307 5.90 5.00 -24.76
N PHE A 308 6.83 4.95 -23.82
CA PHE A 308 6.94 5.94 -22.74
C PHE A 308 7.74 7.16 -23.20
N ASP A 309 7.21 8.36 -22.93
CA ASP A 309 7.84 9.62 -23.39
C ASP A 309 8.99 10.07 -22.48
N GLY A 310 8.99 9.64 -21.22
CA GLY A 310 10.01 9.93 -20.22
C GLY A 310 11.20 8.95 -20.22
N ALA A 311 11.99 8.98 -19.16
CA ALA A 311 13.12 8.06 -19.00
C ALA A 311 12.68 6.70 -18.43
N VAL A 312 12.98 5.60 -19.13
CA VAL A 312 12.83 4.24 -18.59
C VAL A 312 14.14 3.77 -17.97
N LEU A 313 14.11 3.35 -16.70
CA LEU A 313 15.30 2.94 -15.95
C LEU A 313 15.22 1.49 -15.44
N SER A 314 16.32 0.75 -15.57
CA SER A 314 16.54 -0.56 -14.93
C SER A 314 18.04 -0.87 -14.94
N GLY A 315 18.74 -0.31 -13.96
CA GLY A 315 20.20 -0.19 -13.97
C GLY A 315 20.97 -1.46 -13.65
N ASN A 316 20.32 -2.44 -13.03
CA ASN A 316 20.92 -3.71 -12.63
C ASN A 316 20.60 -4.88 -13.56
N VAL A 317 20.11 -4.62 -14.77
CA VAL A 317 19.86 -5.64 -15.77
C VAL A 317 20.74 -5.40 -17.00
N TYR A 318 21.47 -6.43 -17.40
CA TYR A 318 22.47 -6.39 -18.46
C TYR A 318 22.09 -7.28 -19.63
N LEU A 319 22.52 -6.91 -20.84
CA LEU A 319 22.40 -7.78 -22.00
C LEU A 319 23.33 -8.98 -21.80
N LYS A 320 22.76 -10.19 -21.91
CA LYS A 320 23.43 -11.42 -21.53
C LYS A 320 24.79 -11.61 -22.19
N GLY A 321 25.79 -11.95 -21.37
CA GLY A 321 27.16 -12.15 -21.83
C GLY A 321 27.89 -10.87 -22.27
N THR A 322 27.43 -9.69 -21.85
CA THR A 322 28.06 -8.40 -22.12
C THR A 322 28.07 -7.49 -20.89
N ASP A 323 28.99 -6.52 -20.84
CA ASP A 323 29.00 -5.48 -19.80
C ASP A 323 28.07 -4.29 -20.13
N LYS A 324 27.11 -4.48 -21.04
CA LYS A 324 26.16 -3.42 -21.43
C LYS A 324 24.85 -3.60 -20.70
N ARG A 325 24.42 -2.55 -19.98
CA ARG A 325 23.08 -2.49 -19.40
C ARG A 325 22.02 -2.62 -20.50
N TYR A 326 20.95 -3.34 -20.20
CA TYR A 326 19.76 -3.43 -21.05
C TYR A 326 19.04 -2.08 -21.13
N MET A 327 18.97 -1.37 -20.00
CA MET A 327 18.41 -0.02 -19.88
C MET A 327 19.34 0.91 -19.11
N PRO A 328 19.23 2.23 -19.28
CA PRO A 328 19.99 3.17 -18.46
C PRO A 328 19.74 2.93 -16.96
N ALA A 329 20.79 3.12 -16.15
CA ALA A 329 20.64 3.12 -14.69
C ALA A 329 20.24 4.49 -14.15
N THR A 330 20.59 5.56 -14.88
CA THR A 330 20.47 6.93 -14.38
C THR A 330 19.83 7.86 -15.40
N THR A 331 19.19 8.91 -14.88
CA THR A 331 18.79 10.09 -15.65
C THR A 331 18.95 11.34 -14.77
N VAL A 332 18.99 12.51 -15.38
CA VAL A 332 19.04 13.79 -14.66
C VAL A 332 17.86 14.64 -15.08
N VAL A 333 17.07 15.10 -14.10
CA VAL A 333 15.96 16.03 -14.32
C VAL A 333 16.31 17.37 -13.69
N GLU A 334 16.14 18.45 -14.44
CA GLU A 334 16.37 19.80 -13.95
C GLU A 334 15.04 20.51 -13.67
N ARG A 335 14.93 21.17 -12.51
CA ARG A 335 13.82 22.05 -12.14
C ARG A 335 14.37 23.30 -11.46
N ASP A 336 13.98 24.46 -11.98
CA ASP A 336 14.48 25.75 -11.49
C ASP A 336 16.02 25.77 -11.34
N GLY A 337 16.75 25.19 -12.29
CA GLY A 337 18.21 25.11 -12.25
C GLY A 337 18.81 24.14 -11.22
N VAL A 338 18.00 23.44 -10.42
CA VAL A 338 18.44 22.33 -9.55
C VAL A 338 18.44 21.04 -10.35
N ARG A 339 19.54 20.29 -10.30
CA ARG A 339 19.80 19.08 -11.10
C ARG A 339 19.69 17.84 -10.22
N LEU A 340 18.63 17.07 -10.43
CA LEU A 340 18.30 15.89 -9.64
C LEU A 340 18.75 14.64 -10.39
N GLY A 341 19.70 13.90 -9.82
CA GLY A 341 20.16 12.64 -10.36
C GLY A 341 19.31 11.49 -9.85
N PHE A 342 18.66 10.75 -10.76
CA PHE A 342 17.86 9.58 -10.43
C PHE A 342 18.60 8.30 -10.76
N ILE A 343 18.44 7.28 -9.91
CA ILE A 343 18.90 5.92 -10.13
C ILE A 343 17.68 5.00 -10.12
N GLY A 344 17.49 4.18 -11.15
CA GLY A 344 16.41 3.21 -11.22
C GLY A 344 16.91 1.77 -11.16
N LEU A 345 16.43 0.97 -10.22
CA LEU A 345 16.83 -0.44 -10.04
C LEU A 345 15.60 -1.33 -9.79
N THR A 346 15.71 -2.58 -10.22
CA THR A 346 14.68 -3.62 -10.08
C THR A 346 15.14 -4.63 -9.02
N THR A 347 14.22 -5.26 -8.28
CA THR A 347 14.55 -6.37 -7.37
C THR A 347 15.43 -7.43 -8.07
N PRO A 348 16.49 -7.93 -7.41
CA PRO A 348 17.34 -8.97 -8.00
C PRO A 348 16.61 -10.30 -8.14
N LEU A 349 15.48 -10.47 -7.43
CA LEU A 349 14.69 -11.70 -7.40
C LEU A 349 13.89 -11.94 -8.67
N ILE A 350 13.92 -11.04 -9.67
CA ILE A 350 13.38 -11.35 -11.00
C ILE A 350 13.99 -12.62 -11.59
N GLU A 351 15.25 -12.96 -11.24
CA GLU A 351 15.87 -14.24 -11.66
C GLU A 351 15.13 -15.46 -11.10
N GLU A 352 14.66 -15.37 -9.86
CA GLU A 352 13.88 -16.43 -9.22
C GLU A 352 12.44 -16.44 -9.76
N PHE A 353 11.80 -15.27 -9.83
CA PHE A 353 10.41 -15.14 -10.25
C PHE A 353 10.17 -15.60 -11.69
N GLU A 354 11.14 -15.37 -12.57
CA GLU A 354 11.07 -15.67 -14.00
C GLU A 354 11.86 -16.93 -14.39
N ALA A 355 12.40 -17.67 -13.41
CA ALA A 355 13.12 -18.91 -13.65
C ALA A 355 12.26 -19.90 -14.47
N GLY A 356 12.85 -20.45 -15.54
CA GLY A 356 12.21 -21.45 -16.40
C GLY A 356 11.17 -20.91 -17.39
N LYS A 357 10.85 -19.61 -17.37
CA LYS A 357 9.85 -19.00 -18.29
C LYS A 357 10.44 -18.50 -19.60
N GLY A 358 11.77 -18.40 -19.70
CA GLY A 358 12.50 -17.91 -20.88
C GLY A 358 12.43 -16.40 -21.12
N THR A 359 11.71 -15.65 -20.28
CA THR A 359 11.51 -14.18 -20.38
C THR A 359 12.80 -13.39 -20.11
N LEU A 360 13.71 -13.98 -19.33
CA LEU A 360 15.04 -13.44 -19.00
C LEU A 360 16.19 -14.06 -19.83
N ASP A 361 15.93 -14.91 -20.82
CA ASP A 361 16.99 -15.64 -21.55
C ASP A 361 18.07 -14.77 -22.19
N GLN A 362 17.77 -13.50 -22.44
CA GLN A 362 18.62 -12.53 -23.12
C GLN A 362 19.24 -11.49 -22.18
N VAL A 363 19.02 -11.59 -20.87
CA VAL A 363 19.57 -10.66 -19.87
C VAL A 363 20.21 -11.41 -18.69
N ASP A 364 21.10 -10.72 -17.98
CA ASP A 364 21.69 -11.14 -16.71
C ASP A 364 21.35 -10.08 -15.64
N VAL A 365 21.08 -10.49 -14.40
CA VAL A 365 20.74 -9.58 -13.30
C VAL A 365 21.91 -9.41 -12.36
N HIS A 366 22.22 -8.17 -12.02
CA HIS A 366 23.36 -7.81 -11.19
C HIS A 366 22.91 -7.34 -9.81
N SER A 367 23.86 -7.35 -8.86
CA SER A 367 23.63 -6.87 -7.49
C SER A 367 23.17 -5.40 -7.48
N PRO A 368 22.03 -5.07 -6.87
CA PRO A 368 21.59 -3.69 -6.71
C PRO A 368 22.57 -2.83 -5.90
N ILE A 369 23.30 -3.42 -4.94
CA ILE A 369 24.29 -2.70 -4.12
C ILE A 369 25.47 -2.26 -5.01
N GLU A 370 26.07 -3.17 -5.79
CA GLU A 370 27.17 -2.81 -6.67
C GLU A 370 26.73 -1.84 -7.78
N GLU A 371 25.52 -2.01 -8.31
CA GLU A 371 24.99 -1.11 -9.35
C GLU A 371 24.65 0.28 -8.82
N THR A 372 24.17 0.39 -7.57
CA THR A 372 23.99 1.68 -6.90
C THR A 372 25.32 2.44 -6.82
N LYS A 373 26.39 1.76 -6.39
CA LYS A 373 27.74 2.36 -6.32
C LYS A 373 28.21 2.88 -7.68
N LEU A 374 28.01 2.11 -8.75
CA LEU A 374 28.39 2.51 -10.10
C LEU A 374 27.54 3.70 -10.61
N ALA A 375 26.23 3.67 -10.35
CA ALA A 375 25.30 4.72 -10.73
C ALA A 375 25.58 6.04 -9.99
N ILE A 376 25.92 6.01 -8.70
CA ILE A 376 26.33 7.22 -7.96
C ILE A 376 27.61 7.81 -8.57
N GLN A 377 28.60 6.97 -8.93
CA GLN A 377 29.81 7.45 -9.60
C GLN A 377 29.54 8.05 -10.99
N GLU A 378 28.53 7.55 -11.69
CA GLU A 378 28.06 8.10 -12.97
C GLU A 378 27.41 9.48 -12.77
N LEU A 379 26.52 9.62 -11.80
CA LEU A 379 25.84 10.89 -11.49
C LEU A 379 26.79 11.95 -10.93
N LYS A 380 27.79 11.58 -10.12
CA LYS A 380 28.82 12.51 -9.63
C LYS A 380 29.56 13.22 -10.76
N LYS A 381 29.79 12.54 -11.90
CA LYS A 381 30.42 13.15 -13.09
C LYS A 381 29.51 14.14 -13.80
N GLN A 382 28.22 14.09 -13.52
CA GLN A 382 27.21 14.95 -14.12
C GLN A 382 26.92 16.20 -13.28
N ASN A 383 27.57 16.41 -12.13
CA ASN A 383 27.33 17.55 -11.21
C ASN A 383 25.85 17.69 -10.85
N VAL A 384 25.29 16.65 -10.24
CA VAL A 384 23.93 16.67 -9.67
C VAL A 384 23.95 17.24 -8.25
N ASP A 385 22.86 17.90 -7.88
CA ASP A 385 22.67 18.56 -6.58
C ASP A 385 21.99 17.64 -5.55
N ALA A 386 21.33 16.57 -6.02
CA ALA A 386 20.79 15.49 -5.20
C ALA A 386 20.89 14.15 -5.93
N VAL A 387 20.98 13.06 -5.17
CA VAL A 387 20.93 11.68 -5.68
C VAL A 387 19.73 10.95 -5.09
N ILE A 388 18.82 10.52 -5.98
CA ILE A 388 17.52 9.92 -5.63
C ILE A 388 17.45 8.51 -6.20
N GLY A 389 17.22 7.52 -5.35
CA GLY A 389 16.88 6.15 -5.78
C GLY A 389 15.39 6.02 -6.05
N VAL A 390 15.03 5.38 -7.15
CA VAL A 390 13.67 4.92 -7.46
C VAL A 390 13.79 3.42 -7.68
N PHE A 391 13.67 2.67 -6.59
CA PHE A 391 14.07 1.27 -6.51
C PHE A 391 12.83 0.40 -6.29
N HIS A 392 12.53 -0.47 -7.24
CA HIS A 392 11.42 -1.42 -7.13
C HIS A 392 11.82 -2.60 -6.24
N MET A 393 11.94 -2.30 -4.94
CA MET A 393 12.33 -3.17 -3.83
C MET A 393 11.63 -2.64 -2.57
N GLY A 394 11.27 -3.55 -1.66
CA GLY A 394 10.66 -3.20 -0.39
C GLY A 394 11.65 -2.65 0.63
N LEU A 395 11.11 -2.17 1.75
CA LEU A 395 11.89 -1.67 2.89
C LEU A 395 12.81 -2.75 3.50
N ASP A 396 12.26 -3.95 3.68
CA ASP A 396 12.93 -5.09 4.31
C ASP A 396 13.40 -6.10 3.25
N ARG A 397 14.28 -7.02 3.64
CA ARG A 397 14.79 -8.06 2.74
C ARG A 397 13.67 -9.02 2.36
N GLU A 398 13.59 -9.32 1.06
CA GLU A 398 12.75 -10.38 0.55
C GLU A 398 13.54 -11.70 0.54
N ASN A 399 12.93 -12.77 1.05
CA ASN A 399 13.53 -14.10 1.17
C ASN A 399 14.90 -14.10 1.90
N ASP A 400 15.10 -13.17 2.84
CA ASP A 400 16.37 -12.94 3.55
C ASP A 400 17.59 -12.68 2.64
N VAL A 401 17.38 -12.34 1.37
CA VAL A 401 18.45 -12.09 0.39
C VAL A 401 19.06 -10.71 0.62
N GLU A 402 20.38 -10.66 0.82
CA GLU A 402 21.11 -9.40 0.99
C GLU A 402 21.06 -8.54 -0.29
N GLY A 403 20.76 -7.25 -0.13
CA GLY A 403 20.66 -6.33 -1.26
C GLY A 403 19.35 -6.39 -2.03
N SER A 404 18.36 -7.16 -1.54
CA SER A 404 16.98 -7.14 -2.03
C SER A 404 16.12 -6.04 -1.39
N SER A 405 16.68 -5.26 -0.46
CA SER A 405 15.95 -4.22 0.29
C SER A 405 16.53 -2.83 0.07
N VAL A 406 15.68 -1.80 0.11
CA VAL A 406 16.15 -0.41 0.09
C VAL A 406 16.89 -0.02 1.37
N SER A 407 16.62 -0.69 2.50
CA SER A 407 17.35 -0.46 3.75
C SER A 407 18.80 -0.91 3.68
N ASP A 408 19.11 -2.03 3.02
CA ASP A 408 20.50 -2.46 2.79
C ASP A 408 21.26 -1.41 1.97
N ILE A 409 20.63 -0.90 0.92
CA ILE A 409 21.21 0.11 0.03
C ILE A 409 21.41 1.44 0.76
N ALA A 410 20.43 1.91 1.53
CA ALA A 410 20.55 3.13 2.34
C ALA A 410 21.68 3.04 3.38
N ASN A 411 21.86 1.87 4.00
CA ASN A 411 22.97 1.63 4.93
C ASN A 411 24.33 1.65 4.22
N ALA A 412 24.42 1.06 3.02
CA ALA A 412 25.65 1.02 2.24
C ALA A 412 26.01 2.39 1.62
N PHE A 413 25.02 3.23 1.31
CA PHE A 413 25.18 4.49 0.58
C PHE A 413 24.46 5.66 1.28
N PRO A 414 24.97 6.15 2.43
CA PRO A 414 24.41 7.31 3.13
C PRO A 414 24.47 8.63 2.34
N GLU A 415 25.14 8.63 1.18
CA GLU A 415 25.18 9.75 0.24
C GLU A 415 23.94 9.87 -0.65
N LEU A 416 23.00 8.91 -0.60
CA LEU A 416 21.68 9.07 -1.21
C LEU A 416 20.83 10.04 -0.38
N ASP A 417 20.12 10.94 -1.06
CA ASP A 417 19.21 11.86 -0.40
C ASP A 417 17.87 11.19 -0.08
N VAL A 418 17.28 10.55 -1.09
CA VAL A 418 15.95 9.95 -1.03
C VAL A 418 15.95 8.60 -1.73
N ILE A 419 15.17 7.65 -1.22
CA ILE A 419 14.76 6.44 -1.94
C ILE A 419 13.23 6.39 -1.99
N VAL A 420 12.69 6.32 -3.21
CA VAL A 420 11.33 5.86 -3.48
C VAL A 420 11.40 4.35 -3.65
N ALA A 421 10.76 3.62 -2.74
CA ALA A 421 10.60 2.18 -2.75
C ALA A 421 9.31 1.77 -3.48
N GLY A 422 9.14 0.47 -3.68
CA GLY A 422 7.97 -0.17 -4.32
C GLY A 422 7.91 -1.65 -3.97
N HIS A 423 7.24 -2.46 -4.78
CA HIS A 423 7.24 -3.93 -4.75
C HIS A 423 6.48 -4.58 -3.58
N ALA A 424 6.66 -4.09 -2.36
CA ALA A 424 6.10 -4.71 -1.16
C ALA A 424 4.61 -4.35 -0.92
N HIS A 425 4.07 -3.42 -1.71
CA HIS A 425 2.72 -2.85 -1.60
C HIS A 425 2.46 -2.22 -0.22
N GLN A 426 3.51 -1.76 0.45
CA GLN A 426 3.43 -1.18 1.79
C GLN A 426 3.23 0.32 1.73
N LEU A 427 2.50 0.83 2.73
CA LEU A 427 2.43 2.26 2.95
C LEU A 427 3.59 2.66 3.88
N VAL A 428 4.63 3.27 3.31
CA VAL A 428 5.74 3.88 4.08
C VAL A 428 5.72 5.39 3.82
N PRO A 429 5.00 6.19 4.64
CA PRO A 429 4.87 7.62 4.38
C PRO A 429 6.19 8.39 4.49
N SER A 430 7.03 8.01 5.44
CA SER A 430 8.36 8.60 5.68
C SER A 430 9.14 7.75 6.67
N GLN A 431 10.33 7.32 6.28
CA GLN A 431 11.28 6.63 7.16
C GLN A 431 12.70 7.10 6.88
N THR A 432 13.55 7.19 7.90
CA THR A 432 14.97 7.54 7.71
C THR A 432 15.85 6.38 8.10
N VAL A 433 16.72 5.94 7.18
CA VAL A 433 17.72 4.89 7.41
C VAL A 433 19.08 5.46 7.07
N ASN A 434 20.00 5.48 8.05
CA ASN A 434 21.36 6.00 7.89
C ASN A 434 21.44 7.40 7.23
N GLY A 435 20.48 8.29 7.53
CA GLY A 435 20.40 9.63 6.96
C GLY A 435 19.70 9.73 5.59
N VAL A 436 19.35 8.62 4.95
CA VAL A 436 18.59 8.55 3.70
C VAL A 436 17.09 8.55 4.01
N LEU A 437 16.32 9.39 3.32
CA LEU A 437 14.85 9.43 3.47
C LEU A 437 14.21 8.39 2.54
N ILE A 438 13.33 7.54 3.05
CA ILE A 438 12.67 6.45 2.33
C ILE A 438 11.16 6.65 2.36
N THR A 439 10.50 6.38 1.24
CA THR A 439 9.03 6.34 1.13
C THR A 439 8.57 5.26 0.15
N GLU A 440 7.38 4.69 0.38
CA GLU A 440 6.74 3.69 -0.49
C GLU A 440 5.25 4.01 -0.64
N PRO A 441 4.74 4.25 -1.87
CA PRO A 441 3.36 4.65 -2.12
C PRO A 441 2.41 3.46 -2.31
N GLN A 442 2.31 2.55 -1.33
CA GLN A 442 1.38 1.41 -1.33
C GLN A 442 1.22 0.74 -2.72
N SER A 443 0.00 0.72 -3.30
CA SER A 443 -0.28 0.13 -4.61
C SER A 443 -1.63 0.60 -5.19
N TYR A 444 -1.88 0.25 -6.45
CA TYR A 444 -3.17 0.37 -7.16
C TYR A 444 -3.69 1.81 -7.28
N ALA A 445 -2.76 2.77 -7.38
CA ALA A 445 -3.08 4.20 -7.45
C ALA A 445 -3.96 4.71 -6.30
N LYS A 446 -3.91 4.06 -5.12
CA LYS A 446 -4.66 4.47 -3.92
C LYS A 446 -4.04 5.71 -3.27
N VAL A 447 -2.71 5.79 -3.32
CA VAL A 447 -1.88 6.77 -2.62
C VAL A 447 -0.67 7.10 -3.51
N TYR A 448 -0.15 8.32 -3.42
CA TYR A 448 1.16 8.69 -3.97
C TYR A 448 2.05 9.27 -2.88
N SER A 449 3.36 9.09 -3.00
CA SER A 449 4.34 9.72 -2.13
C SER A 449 4.63 11.13 -2.63
N ALA A 450 4.68 12.09 -1.71
CA ALA A 450 5.13 13.44 -2.00
C ALA A 450 6.34 13.77 -1.12
N VAL A 451 7.46 14.09 -1.78
CA VAL A 451 8.72 14.43 -1.16
C VAL A 451 9.06 15.88 -1.45
N ASP A 452 9.13 16.69 -0.40
CA ASP A 452 9.56 18.08 -0.48
C ASP A 452 11.06 18.14 -0.22
N LEU A 453 11.80 18.65 -1.20
CA LEU A 453 13.24 18.88 -1.14
C LEU A 453 13.52 20.37 -1.20
N THR A 454 14.35 20.82 -0.27
CA THR A 454 14.84 22.20 -0.27
C THR A 454 16.34 22.27 -0.42
N PHE A 455 16.74 23.16 -1.31
CA PHE A 455 18.09 23.28 -1.84
C PHE A 455 18.66 24.65 -1.51
N ALA A 456 19.83 24.67 -0.88
CA ALA A 456 20.58 25.90 -0.66
C ALA A 456 21.73 26.00 -1.67
N PRO A 457 22.13 27.21 -2.10
CA PRO A 457 23.38 27.38 -2.84
C PRO A 457 24.56 26.77 -2.07
N ASP A 458 25.42 26.04 -2.76
CA ASP A 458 26.60 25.39 -2.16
C ASP A 458 27.84 26.30 -2.07
N GLY A 459 27.81 27.45 -2.77
CA GLY A 459 28.92 28.40 -2.86
C GLY A 459 29.84 28.20 -4.08
N ASP A 460 29.71 27.08 -4.79
CA ASP A 460 30.49 26.71 -5.98
C ASP A 460 29.65 26.77 -7.28
N GLY A 461 28.42 27.28 -7.18
CA GLY A 461 27.49 27.49 -8.30
C GLY A 461 26.49 26.35 -8.50
N GLY A 462 26.47 25.37 -7.59
CA GLY A 462 25.45 24.32 -7.51
C GLY A 462 24.56 24.49 -6.28
N TYR A 463 23.86 23.42 -5.94
CA TYR A 463 22.97 23.36 -4.79
C TYR A 463 23.25 22.12 -3.93
N GLN A 464 22.90 22.22 -2.65
CA GLN A 464 22.93 21.11 -1.69
C GLN A 464 21.57 20.96 -1.01
N VAL A 465 21.16 19.72 -0.75
CA VAL A 465 19.94 19.43 0.02
C VAL A 465 20.14 19.85 1.47
N VAL A 466 19.30 20.79 1.93
CA VAL A 466 19.31 21.26 3.33
C VAL A 466 18.07 20.84 4.11
N SER A 467 17.02 20.40 3.41
CA SER A 467 15.83 19.83 4.01
C SER A 467 15.18 18.82 3.06
N LYS A 468 14.69 17.72 3.62
CA LYS A 468 13.96 16.67 2.91
C LYS A 468 12.86 16.11 3.80
N ARG A 469 11.65 15.96 3.24
CA ARG A 469 10.52 15.35 3.95
C ARG A 469 9.64 14.58 2.99
N ALA A 470 9.15 13.43 3.40
CA ALA A 470 8.18 12.64 2.65
C ALA A 470 6.84 12.58 3.40
N CYS A 471 5.78 12.32 2.65
CA CYS A 471 4.47 11.97 3.15
C CYS A 471 3.71 11.19 2.08
N ALA A 472 2.65 10.51 2.48
CA ALA A 472 1.78 9.79 1.57
C ALA A 472 0.43 10.50 1.44
N ILE A 473 -0.08 10.67 0.22
CA ILE A 473 -1.30 11.42 -0.08
C ILE A 473 -2.29 10.50 -0.78
N PRO A 474 -3.49 10.27 -0.21
CA PRO A 474 -4.53 9.48 -0.86
C PRO A 474 -5.03 10.12 -2.16
N ALA A 475 -5.34 9.29 -3.15
CA ALA A 475 -5.83 9.73 -4.45
C ALA A 475 -7.14 10.55 -4.34
N GLY A 476 -7.99 10.23 -3.37
CA GLY A 476 -9.34 10.79 -3.29
C GLY A 476 -10.28 10.07 -4.26
N ARG A 477 -11.37 10.73 -4.64
CA ARG A 477 -12.42 10.15 -5.51
C ARG A 477 -12.91 11.12 -6.60
N GLU A 478 -12.19 12.20 -6.83
CA GLU A 478 -12.51 13.19 -7.86
C GLU A 478 -11.69 12.88 -9.10
N GLU A 479 -12.33 12.52 -10.20
CA GLU A 479 -11.65 12.20 -11.47
C GLU A 479 -11.33 13.45 -12.29
N ASP A 480 -10.18 13.42 -12.96
CA ASP A 480 -9.85 14.41 -13.99
C ASP A 480 -10.62 14.10 -15.28
N SER A 481 -11.40 15.08 -15.76
CA SER A 481 -12.27 14.90 -16.93
C SER A 481 -11.51 14.57 -18.23
N ALA A 482 -10.31 15.11 -18.43
CA ALA A 482 -9.52 14.85 -19.63
C ALA A 482 -8.94 13.43 -19.60
N MET A 483 -8.53 12.96 -18.44
CA MET A 483 -8.09 11.59 -18.25
C MET A 483 -9.23 10.59 -18.42
N VAL A 484 -10.43 10.88 -17.92
CA VAL A 484 -11.62 10.05 -18.15
C VAL A 484 -11.90 9.91 -19.65
N GLU A 485 -11.86 11.01 -20.40
CA GLU A 485 -12.07 11.00 -21.85
C GLU A 485 -10.98 10.19 -22.57
N LEU A 486 -9.71 10.37 -22.19
CA LEU A 486 -8.58 9.64 -22.76
C LEU A 486 -8.65 8.13 -22.49
N MET A 487 -9.10 7.74 -21.30
CA MET A 487 -9.14 6.33 -20.88
C MET A 487 -10.41 5.59 -21.31
N ALA A 488 -11.47 6.30 -21.69
CA ALA A 488 -12.76 5.71 -22.01
C ALA A 488 -12.71 4.61 -23.11
N PRO A 489 -11.95 4.76 -24.22
CA PRO A 489 -11.86 3.70 -25.23
C PRO A 489 -11.23 2.42 -24.69
N TYR A 490 -10.16 2.53 -23.91
CA TYR A 490 -9.47 1.38 -23.32
C TYR A 490 -10.33 0.66 -22.28
N LYS A 491 -11.07 1.43 -21.47
CA LYS A 491 -12.06 0.86 -20.54
C LYS A 491 -13.13 0.08 -21.31
N ALA A 492 -13.70 0.67 -22.36
CA ALA A 492 -14.74 0.01 -23.15
C ALA A 492 -14.24 -1.27 -23.84
N GLU A 493 -13.03 -1.24 -24.38
CA GLU A 493 -12.39 -2.40 -25.01
C GLU A 493 -12.13 -3.52 -24.00
N LEU A 494 -11.57 -3.20 -22.84
CA LEU A 494 -11.25 -4.19 -21.82
C LEU A 494 -12.51 -4.78 -21.16
N SER A 495 -13.52 -3.95 -20.88
CA SER A 495 -14.86 -4.44 -20.47
C SER A 495 -15.47 -5.34 -21.55
N GLY A 496 -15.29 -5.01 -22.84
CA GLY A 496 -15.71 -5.87 -23.94
C GLY A 496 -14.97 -7.22 -23.95
N TYR A 497 -13.66 -7.21 -23.73
CA TYR A 497 -12.82 -8.41 -23.66
C TYR A 497 -13.25 -9.33 -22.52
N VAL A 498 -13.37 -8.83 -21.29
CA VAL A 498 -13.71 -9.68 -20.13
C VAL A 498 -15.15 -10.23 -20.22
N ASN A 499 -16.06 -9.55 -20.92
CA ASN A 499 -17.40 -10.05 -21.20
C ASN A 499 -17.48 -10.92 -22.49
N THR A 500 -16.35 -11.28 -23.11
CA THR A 500 -16.34 -12.16 -24.29
C THR A 500 -17.01 -13.49 -23.95
N PRO A 501 -18.05 -13.92 -24.69
CA PRO A 501 -18.70 -15.20 -24.46
C PRO A 501 -17.73 -16.36 -24.70
N ILE A 502 -17.67 -17.28 -23.74
CA ILE A 502 -16.88 -18.51 -23.82
C ILE A 502 -17.75 -19.77 -23.80
N GLY A 503 -19.01 -19.65 -23.39
CA GLY A 503 -19.99 -20.73 -23.41
C GLY A 503 -21.32 -20.33 -22.78
N THR A 504 -22.14 -21.33 -22.48
CA THR A 504 -23.42 -21.21 -21.77
C THR A 504 -23.50 -22.28 -20.70
N LEU A 505 -23.86 -21.91 -19.47
CA LEU A 505 -24.18 -22.82 -18.37
C LEU A 505 -25.67 -23.18 -18.43
N ILE A 506 -25.97 -24.47 -18.31
CA ILE A 506 -27.33 -25.01 -18.32
C ILE A 506 -27.61 -25.85 -17.06
N ASN A 507 -28.90 -26.14 -16.84
CA ASN A 507 -29.46 -26.99 -15.78
C ASN A 507 -29.34 -26.44 -14.36
N SER A 508 -28.13 -26.19 -13.85
CA SER A 508 -27.89 -25.77 -12.46
C SER A 508 -26.79 -24.71 -12.34
N ASP A 509 -26.93 -23.84 -11.33
CA ASP A 509 -25.93 -22.83 -10.98
C ASP A 509 -24.64 -23.49 -10.45
N LEU A 510 -23.48 -22.82 -10.59
CA LEU A 510 -22.21 -23.33 -10.06
C LEU A 510 -21.76 -22.66 -8.75
N ASN A 511 -22.45 -21.60 -8.32
CA ASN A 511 -22.19 -20.94 -7.04
C ASN A 511 -22.85 -21.66 -5.87
N GLY A 512 -22.21 -21.60 -4.70
CA GLY A 512 -22.83 -22.00 -3.43
C GLY A 512 -23.86 -20.96 -2.95
N THR A 513 -24.69 -21.35 -1.99
CA THR A 513 -25.58 -20.42 -1.27
C THR A 513 -25.29 -20.47 0.22
N ASP A 514 -24.88 -19.34 0.78
CA ASP A 514 -24.61 -19.22 2.21
C ASP A 514 -25.88 -19.51 3.03
N LYS A 515 -25.81 -20.57 3.85
CA LYS A 515 -26.83 -20.83 4.89
C LYS A 515 -26.83 -19.73 5.96
N ILE A 516 -25.63 -19.27 6.31
CA ILE A 516 -25.37 -18.22 7.29
C ILE A 516 -24.56 -17.12 6.60
N LYS A 517 -25.11 -15.92 6.53
CA LYS A 517 -24.48 -14.76 5.89
C LYS A 517 -23.10 -14.50 6.49
N GLY A 518 -22.05 -14.51 5.66
CA GLY A 518 -20.67 -14.33 6.09
C GLY A 518 -19.94 -15.63 6.48
N ILE A 519 -20.59 -16.78 6.27
CA ILE A 519 -19.96 -18.11 6.27
C ILE A 519 -20.17 -18.70 4.87
N SER A 520 -19.18 -18.48 4.02
CA SER A 520 -19.21 -18.85 2.60
C SER A 520 -19.43 -20.35 2.36
N ALA A 521 -20.47 -20.67 1.61
CA ALA A 521 -20.69 -22.03 1.08
C ALA A 521 -19.56 -22.48 0.16
N GLY A 522 -18.94 -21.55 -0.59
CA GLY A 522 -17.76 -21.83 -1.41
C GLY A 522 -16.55 -22.32 -0.61
N TYR A 523 -16.51 -22.09 0.70
CA TYR A 523 -15.47 -22.60 1.60
C TYR A 523 -15.91 -23.78 2.46
N THR A 524 -17.21 -23.95 2.72
CA THR A 524 -17.70 -24.98 3.65
C THR A 524 -18.40 -26.16 2.99
N GLU A 525 -18.66 -26.09 1.68
CA GLU A 525 -19.41 -27.09 0.93
C GLU A 525 -18.75 -27.37 -0.43
N ALA A 526 -19.02 -28.54 -1.00
CA ALA A 526 -18.69 -28.82 -2.38
C ALA A 526 -19.59 -27.97 -3.31
N THR A 527 -18.99 -27.30 -4.29
CA THR A 527 -19.71 -26.47 -5.25
C THR A 527 -19.28 -26.79 -6.67
N GLY A 528 -20.19 -26.61 -7.63
CA GLY A 528 -19.92 -26.90 -9.04
C GLY A 528 -18.75 -26.11 -9.61
N ILE A 529 -18.50 -24.88 -9.14
CA ILE A 529 -17.36 -24.09 -9.61
C ILE A 529 -16.02 -24.74 -9.25
N TRP A 530 -15.87 -25.29 -8.05
CA TRP A 530 -14.65 -26.01 -7.66
C TRP A 530 -14.42 -27.21 -8.57
N ASN A 531 -15.47 -28.02 -8.77
CA ASN A 531 -15.40 -29.20 -9.63
C ASN A 531 -15.07 -28.84 -11.09
N LEU A 532 -15.60 -27.73 -11.62
CA LEU A 532 -15.23 -27.23 -12.94
C LEU A 532 -13.73 -26.88 -13.03
N LEU A 533 -13.20 -26.16 -12.04
CA LEU A 533 -11.78 -25.79 -11.99
C LEU A 533 -10.87 -27.02 -11.85
N PHE A 534 -11.27 -28.00 -11.04
CA PHE A 534 -10.56 -29.26 -10.88
C PHE A 534 -10.54 -30.08 -12.17
N SER A 535 -11.70 -30.27 -12.81
CA SER A 535 -11.81 -30.98 -14.08
C SER A 535 -10.96 -30.33 -15.17
N ALA A 536 -11.01 -29.01 -15.32
CA ALA A 536 -10.17 -28.29 -16.28
C ALA A 536 -8.67 -28.51 -16.02
N SER A 537 -8.25 -28.40 -14.75
CA SER A 537 -6.86 -28.57 -14.33
C SER A 537 -6.37 -30.00 -14.60
N MET A 538 -7.18 -31.01 -14.27
CA MET A 538 -6.86 -32.42 -14.49
C MET A 538 -6.81 -32.75 -15.99
N TYR A 539 -7.77 -32.26 -16.76
CA TYR A 539 -7.90 -32.54 -18.20
C TYR A 539 -6.63 -32.15 -18.99
N TYR A 540 -6.06 -30.97 -18.71
CA TYR A 540 -4.89 -30.48 -19.44
C TYR A 540 -3.54 -30.93 -18.86
N SER A 541 -3.50 -31.28 -17.57
CA SER A 541 -2.24 -31.65 -16.88
C SER A 541 -2.01 -33.15 -16.76
N GLY A 542 -3.06 -33.97 -16.84
CA GLY A 542 -2.99 -35.40 -16.55
C GLY A 542 -2.89 -35.73 -15.06
N ALA A 543 -3.10 -34.76 -14.17
CA ALA A 543 -3.22 -35.00 -12.74
C ALA A 543 -4.41 -35.92 -12.42
N GLN A 544 -4.25 -36.77 -11.40
CA GLN A 544 -5.31 -37.65 -10.89
C GLN A 544 -6.07 -37.02 -9.72
N ALA A 545 -5.41 -36.14 -8.97
CA ALA A 545 -6.00 -35.31 -7.95
C ALA A 545 -5.46 -33.89 -8.11
N VAL A 546 -6.24 -32.88 -7.70
CA VAL A 546 -5.82 -31.48 -7.74
C VAL A 546 -6.12 -30.81 -6.42
N ILE A 547 -5.26 -29.93 -5.93
CA ILE A 547 -5.53 -29.07 -4.76
C ILE A 547 -5.35 -27.61 -5.17
N LEU A 548 -6.40 -26.80 -4.99
CA LEU A 548 -6.41 -25.37 -5.30
C LEU A 548 -6.98 -24.56 -4.13
N ASN A 549 -6.76 -23.24 -4.14
CA ASN A 549 -7.36 -22.27 -3.23
C ASN A 549 -7.77 -21.01 -4.01
N THR A 550 -8.66 -20.20 -3.43
CA THR A 550 -9.01 -18.86 -3.89
C THR A 550 -9.38 -17.99 -2.70
N ASP A 551 -9.26 -16.66 -2.85
CA ASP A 551 -9.73 -15.67 -1.89
C ASP A 551 -11.21 -15.28 -2.08
N TYR A 552 -11.82 -15.68 -3.19
CA TYR A 552 -13.21 -15.34 -3.51
C TYR A 552 -14.19 -16.30 -2.84
N GLU A 553 -14.79 -15.81 -1.77
CA GLU A 553 -15.81 -16.53 -0.99
C GLU A 553 -17.13 -16.75 -1.75
N ASN A 554 -17.45 -15.90 -2.71
CA ASN A 554 -18.68 -16.02 -3.51
C ASN A 554 -18.41 -16.56 -4.92
N ALA A 555 -17.46 -17.49 -5.04
CA ALA A 555 -17.09 -18.08 -6.32
C ALA A 555 -18.26 -18.83 -6.99
N GLY A 556 -18.28 -18.80 -8.31
CA GLY A 556 -19.28 -19.44 -9.15
C GLY A 556 -20.15 -18.44 -9.92
N PHE A 557 -21.01 -18.98 -10.77
CA PHE A 557 -21.91 -18.20 -11.62
C PHE A 557 -23.20 -18.97 -11.92
N PRO A 558 -24.31 -18.25 -12.14
CA PRO A 558 -25.62 -18.86 -12.38
C PRO A 558 -25.81 -19.33 -13.82
N VAL A 559 -26.83 -20.15 -14.05
CA VAL A 559 -27.29 -20.59 -15.38
C VAL A 559 -27.45 -19.40 -16.32
N GLY A 560 -26.90 -19.53 -17.53
CA GLY A 560 -26.91 -18.47 -18.53
C GLY A 560 -25.59 -18.33 -19.28
N ASP A 561 -25.35 -17.16 -19.84
CA ASP A 561 -24.14 -16.88 -20.62
C ASP A 561 -22.90 -16.90 -19.72
N VAL A 562 -21.85 -17.57 -20.19
CA VAL A 562 -20.55 -17.65 -19.52
C VAL A 562 -19.54 -16.84 -20.32
N SER A 563 -18.82 -15.97 -19.64
CA SER A 563 -17.77 -15.12 -20.23
C SER A 563 -16.43 -15.34 -19.55
N ILE A 564 -15.37 -14.70 -20.04
CA ILE A 564 -14.06 -14.69 -19.36
C ILE A 564 -14.21 -14.25 -17.91
N LYS A 565 -15.03 -13.22 -17.67
CA LYS A 565 -15.34 -12.68 -16.35
C LYS A 565 -15.90 -13.72 -15.39
N SER A 566 -16.75 -14.63 -15.87
CA SER A 566 -17.35 -15.69 -15.05
C SER A 566 -16.28 -16.55 -14.36
N ILE A 567 -15.13 -16.73 -15.01
CA ILE A 567 -13.97 -17.45 -14.46
C ILE A 567 -13.16 -16.56 -13.53
N SER A 568 -12.86 -15.32 -13.93
CA SER A 568 -12.07 -14.43 -13.08
C SER A 568 -12.77 -14.05 -11.78
N SER A 569 -14.09 -13.87 -11.79
CA SER A 569 -14.91 -13.64 -10.59
C SER A 569 -15.03 -14.86 -9.68
N SER A 570 -14.58 -16.03 -10.15
CA SER A 570 -14.64 -17.30 -9.40
C SER A 570 -13.28 -17.74 -8.86
N TYR A 571 -12.19 -17.33 -9.50
CA TYR A 571 -10.84 -17.68 -9.09
C TYR A 571 -9.97 -16.42 -9.06
N SER A 572 -9.64 -15.91 -7.87
CA SER A 572 -9.01 -14.60 -7.64
C SER A 572 -7.63 -14.39 -8.24
N TYR A 573 -6.87 -15.43 -8.55
CA TYR A 573 -5.47 -15.31 -9.00
C TYR A 573 -5.36 -15.31 -10.52
N SER A 574 -4.76 -14.25 -11.08
CA SER A 574 -4.43 -14.16 -12.50
C SER A 574 -3.23 -15.03 -12.88
N GLY A 575 -2.27 -15.18 -11.96
CA GLY A 575 -1.20 -16.18 -12.04
C GLY A 575 -1.60 -17.52 -11.42
N GLY A 576 -0.66 -18.48 -11.42
CA GLY A 576 -0.85 -19.81 -10.85
C GLY A 576 -1.09 -20.85 -11.94
N GLU A 577 -0.03 -21.55 -12.29
CA GLU A 577 -0.03 -22.71 -13.16
C GLU A 577 -0.47 -23.97 -12.41
N ILE A 578 -0.73 -25.05 -13.15
CA ILE A 578 -0.76 -26.41 -12.61
C ILE A 578 0.60 -27.07 -12.86
N THR A 579 1.28 -27.42 -11.77
CA THR A 579 2.44 -28.31 -11.72
C THR A 579 2.01 -29.63 -11.09
N VAL A 580 2.38 -30.74 -11.72
CA VAL A 580 2.01 -32.10 -11.31
C VAL A 580 3.18 -32.76 -10.61
N TYR A 581 2.96 -33.15 -9.37
CA TYR A 581 3.93 -33.81 -8.50
C TYR A 581 3.53 -35.26 -8.30
N LYS A 582 4.53 -36.15 -8.29
CA LYS A 582 4.34 -37.52 -7.84
C LYS A 582 4.37 -37.56 -6.31
N VAL A 583 3.25 -37.92 -5.70
CA VAL A 583 3.08 -37.99 -4.24
C VAL A 583 2.56 -39.36 -3.82
N THR A 584 2.69 -39.70 -2.53
CA THR A 584 2.02 -40.86 -1.94
C THR A 584 0.64 -40.50 -1.39
N GLY A 585 -0.23 -41.48 -1.16
CA GLY A 585 -1.50 -41.27 -0.48
C GLY A 585 -1.34 -40.69 0.93
N ALA A 586 -0.25 -41.03 1.63
CA ALA A 586 0.10 -40.42 2.91
C ALA A 586 0.43 -38.92 2.78
N ASP A 587 1.17 -38.53 1.74
CA ASP A 587 1.48 -37.11 1.49
C ASP A 587 0.21 -36.32 1.13
N LEU A 588 -0.66 -36.87 0.27
CA LEU A 588 -1.95 -36.27 -0.06
C LEU A 588 -2.82 -36.09 1.19
N LYS A 589 -2.88 -37.11 2.05
CA LYS A 589 -3.60 -37.02 3.32
C LYS A 589 -3.02 -35.94 4.23
N ALA A 590 -1.70 -35.83 4.34
CA ALA A 590 -1.06 -34.80 5.15
C ALA A 590 -1.38 -33.38 4.64
N LEU A 591 -1.45 -33.19 3.32
CA LEU A 591 -1.87 -31.93 2.70
C LEU A 591 -3.33 -31.56 3.01
N LEU A 592 -4.23 -32.54 2.96
CA LEU A 592 -5.64 -32.34 3.32
C LEU A 592 -5.82 -32.06 4.81
N GLU A 593 -5.06 -32.72 5.69
CA GLU A 593 -5.03 -32.40 7.12
C GLU A 593 -4.55 -30.96 7.37
N TYR A 594 -3.46 -30.55 6.72
CA TYR A 594 -2.95 -29.18 6.78
C TYR A 594 -3.94 -28.14 6.25
N SER A 595 -4.75 -28.52 5.26
CA SER A 595 -5.81 -27.66 4.72
C SER A 595 -7.00 -27.58 5.67
N ALA A 596 -7.35 -28.69 6.33
CA ALA A 596 -8.41 -28.76 7.33
C ALA A 596 -8.12 -27.88 8.56
N GLU A 597 -6.86 -27.56 8.86
CA GLU A 597 -6.46 -26.59 9.90
C GLU A 597 -6.93 -25.17 9.65
N TYR A 598 -7.39 -24.84 8.43
CA TYR A 598 -8.07 -23.57 8.16
C TYR A 598 -9.33 -23.42 9.01
N PHE A 599 -9.98 -24.52 9.40
CA PHE A 599 -11.14 -24.53 10.27
C PHE A 599 -10.74 -24.77 11.73
N ASN A 600 -11.41 -24.09 12.65
CA ASN A 600 -11.31 -24.41 14.08
C ASN A 600 -11.98 -25.76 14.38
N GLN A 601 -11.50 -26.45 15.42
CA GLN A 601 -12.18 -27.64 15.92
C GLN A 601 -13.51 -27.24 16.56
N ILE A 602 -14.57 -27.99 16.25
CA ILE A 602 -15.89 -27.81 16.88
C ILE A 602 -15.83 -28.20 18.35
N GLN A 603 -16.32 -27.30 19.21
CA GLN A 603 -16.45 -27.51 20.64
C GLN A 603 -17.92 -27.73 21.05
N PRO A 604 -18.18 -28.39 22.19
CA PRO A 604 -19.54 -28.49 22.73
C PRO A 604 -20.18 -27.10 22.91
N GLY A 605 -21.37 -26.91 22.33
CA GLY A 605 -22.11 -25.64 22.37
C GLY A 605 -21.85 -24.71 21.19
N ASP A 606 -20.95 -25.07 20.27
CA ASP A 606 -20.79 -24.36 18.99
C ASP A 606 -22.01 -24.57 18.08
N LEU A 607 -22.45 -23.50 17.43
CA LEU A 607 -23.58 -23.49 16.50
C LEU A 607 -23.15 -23.22 15.05
N THR A 608 -21.89 -22.86 14.81
CA THR A 608 -21.38 -22.51 13.48
C THR A 608 -19.97 -23.06 13.24
N VAL A 609 -19.60 -23.26 11.98
CA VAL A 609 -18.19 -23.47 11.61
C VAL A 609 -17.45 -22.14 11.77
N SER A 610 -16.17 -22.17 12.15
CA SER A 610 -15.32 -20.98 12.20
C SER A 610 -13.91 -21.23 11.69
N TYR A 611 -13.20 -20.16 11.36
CA TYR A 611 -11.88 -20.20 10.74
C TYR A 611 -10.78 -19.90 11.77
N ASN A 612 -9.63 -20.56 11.61
CA ASN A 612 -8.44 -20.27 12.40
C ASN A 612 -7.99 -18.82 12.15
N PRO A 613 -7.88 -17.96 13.19
CA PRO A 613 -7.57 -16.54 13.02
C PRO A 613 -6.21 -16.29 12.36
N GLU A 614 -5.19 -17.10 12.65
CA GLU A 614 -3.83 -16.98 12.09
C GLU A 614 -3.80 -17.36 10.60
N ARG A 615 -4.60 -18.36 10.21
CA ARG A 615 -4.76 -18.72 8.79
C ARG A 615 -5.61 -17.70 8.06
N ARG A 616 -6.67 -17.20 8.70
CA ARG A 616 -7.62 -16.23 8.15
C ARG A 616 -7.01 -14.84 7.96
N GLN A 617 -6.01 -14.44 8.75
CA GLN A 617 -5.31 -13.15 8.56
C GLN A 617 -4.35 -13.14 7.36
N SER A 618 -3.99 -14.30 6.80
CA SER A 618 -3.00 -14.40 5.71
C SER A 618 -3.44 -13.60 4.47
N LYS A 619 -2.49 -12.90 3.81
CA LYS A 619 -2.75 -12.12 2.59
C LYS A 619 -3.50 -12.96 1.53
N TYR A 620 -3.00 -14.18 1.29
CA TYR A 620 -3.60 -15.17 0.41
C TYR A 620 -4.32 -16.26 1.20
N SER A 621 -5.40 -16.79 0.64
CA SER A 621 -6.17 -17.88 1.22
C SER A 621 -5.30 -19.11 1.40
N THR A 622 -5.46 -19.75 2.55
CA THR A 622 -4.82 -21.02 2.88
C THR A 622 -5.82 -22.15 3.06
N ASN A 623 -7.07 -21.92 2.62
CA ASN A 623 -8.12 -22.91 2.52
C ASN A 623 -7.96 -23.65 1.19
N ASN A 624 -7.26 -24.79 1.20
CA ASN A 624 -7.05 -25.58 -0.01
C ASN A 624 -8.07 -26.71 -0.08
N ILE A 625 -8.70 -26.85 -1.25
CA ILE A 625 -9.77 -27.79 -1.51
C ILE A 625 -9.30 -28.77 -2.58
N GLY A 626 -9.58 -30.07 -2.36
CA GLY A 626 -9.13 -31.16 -3.21
C GLY A 626 -10.19 -31.61 -4.21
N GLY A 627 -9.79 -31.85 -5.46
CA GLY A 627 -10.58 -32.41 -6.55
C GLY A 627 -9.98 -33.69 -7.13
N GLY A 628 -10.78 -34.44 -7.91
CA GLY A 628 -10.41 -35.78 -8.40
C GLY A 628 -10.42 -36.88 -7.33
N ILE A 629 -10.79 -36.51 -6.11
CA ILE A 629 -10.86 -37.36 -4.92
C ILE A 629 -12.16 -37.12 -4.18
N THR A 630 -12.55 -38.07 -3.33
CA THR A 630 -13.60 -37.87 -2.34
C THR A 630 -13.07 -38.00 -0.93
N TYR A 631 -13.54 -37.17 0.00
CA TYR A 631 -13.10 -37.20 1.39
C TYR A 631 -14.08 -36.49 2.35
N CYS A 632 -13.96 -36.79 3.65
CA CYS A 632 -14.64 -36.09 4.73
C CYS A 632 -13.61 -35.38 5.60
N LEU A 633 -13.91 -34.14 6.03
CA LEU A 633 -13.18 -33.47 7.09
C LEU A 633 -14.03 -33.45 8.37
N ASP A 634 -13.65 -34.27 9.33
CA ASP A 634 -14.29 -34.35 10.65
C ASP A 634 -13.73 -33.26 11.57
N LEU A 635 -14.44 -32.14 11.66
CA LEU A 635 -14.06 -30.98 12.48
C LEU A 635 -14.28 -31.20 13.98
N THR A 636 -14.89 -32.32 14.39
CA THR A 636 -14.94 -32.69 15.83
C THR A 636 -13.61 -33.23 16.32
N GLN A 637 -12.73 -33.65 15.41
CA GLN A 637 -11.41 -34.17 15.73
C GLN A 637 -10.35 -33.06 15.81
N GLU A 638 -9.33 -33.33 16.62
CA GLU A 638 -8.11 -32.52 16.69
C GLU A 638 -7.46 -32.36 15.30
N PRO A 639 -6.80 -31.22 15.03
CA PRO A 639 -5.92 -31.06 13.87
C PRO A 639 -5.00 -32.28 13.62
N GLY A 640 -4.85 -32.67 12.36
CA GLY A 640 -4.05 -33.83 11.95
C GLY A 640 -4.77 -35.19 12.04
N LYS A 641 -6.05 -35.22 12.41
CA LYS A 641 -6.87 -36.46 12.49
C LYS A 641 -8.25 -36.33 11.83
N ARG A 642 -8.46 -35.30 11.00
CA ARG A 642 -9.75 -34.88 10.47
C ARG A 642 -10.13 -35.60 9.17
N VAL A 643 -9.15 -36.02 8.37
CA VAL A 643 -9.42 -36.62 7.04
C VAL A 643 -9.91 -38.06 7.19
N LYS A 644 -11.13 -38.33 6.68
CA LYS A 644 -11.76 -39.66 6.61
C LYS A 644 -12.17 -39.98 5.18
N ASP A 645 -12.36 -41.28 4.92
CA ASP A 645 -12.95 -41.82 3.68
C ASP A 645 -12.29 -41.32 2.38
N LEU A 646 -10.98 -41.10 2.43
CA LEU A 646 -10.19 -40.59 1.30
C LEU A 646 -10.15 -41.64 0.16
N CYS A 647 -10.79 -41.31 -0.96
CA CYS A 647 -10.85 -42.16 -2.14
C CYS A 647 -10.49 -41.38 -3.41
N LEU A 648 -9.96 -42.08 -4.41
CA LEU A 648 -9.70 -41.54 -5.74
C LEU A 648 -10.92 -41.76 -6.65
N ILE A 649 -11.31 -40.76 -7.43
CA ILE A 649 -12.34 -40.92 -8.48
C ILE A 649 -11.71 -41.64 -9.68
N THR A 650 -12.40 -42.66 -10.20
CA THR A 650 -11.81 -43.63 -11.15
C THR A 650 -12.38 -43.62 -12.56
N ASP A 651 -13.58 -43.10 -12.76
CA ASP A 651 -14.29 -43.18 -14.03
C ASP A 651 -14.66 -41.76 -14.51
N TYR A 652 -14.24 -41.40 -15.73
CA TYR A 652 -14.47 -40.09 -16.34
C TYR A 652 -15.01 -40.24 -17.77
N HIS A 653 -15.79 -39.26 -18.21
CA HIS A 653 -16.17 -39.07 -19.60
C HIS A 653 -15.00 -38.54 -20.43
N GLU A 654 -15.13 -38.54 -21.77
CA GLU A 654 -14.08 -38.05 -22.68
C GLU A 654 -13.75 -36.57 -22.49
N ASP A 655 -14.70 -35.80 -21.98
CA ASP A 655 -14.52 -34.39 -21.63
C ASP A 655 -13.90 -34.20 -20.23
N GLY A 656 -13.58 -35.26 -19.48
CA GLY A 656 -12.98 -35.16 -18.16
C GLY A 656 -13.95 -34.86 -17.01
N THR A 657 -15.26 -34.87 -17.26
CA THR A 657 -16.26 -34.88 -16.17
C THR A 657 -16.35 -36.29 -15.56
N PRO A 658 -16.57 -36.44 -14.24
CA PRO A 658 -16.68 -37.75 -13.62
C PRO A 658 -17.99 -38.45 -14.01
N VAL A 659 -17.96 -39.77 -14.10
CA VAL A 659 -19.16 -40.58 -14.29
C VAL A 659 -19.89 -40.71 -12.95
N LEU A 660 -21.09 -40.12 -12.86
CA LEU A 660 -21.92 -40.15 -11.65
C LEU A 660 -22.91 -41.32 -11.66
N ASP A 661 -23.18 -41.87 -10.48
CA ASP A 661 -24.20 -42.91 -10.28
C ASP A 661 -25.62 -42.32 -10.16
N GLY A 662 -26.62 -43.17 -9.93
CA GLY A 662 -28.02 -42.74 -9.80
C GLY A 662 -28.33 -41.85 -8.59
N ASN A 663 -27.37 -41.67 -7.67
CA ASN A 663 -27.45 -40.75 -6.54
C ASN A 663 -26.57 -39.51 -6.75
N GLY A 664 -25.96 -39.33 -7.92
CA GLY A 664 -25.07 -38.21 -8.21
C GLY A 664 -23.66 -38.35 -7.64
N MET A 665 -23.25 -39.56 -7.22
CA MET A 665 -21.92 -39.78 -6.63
C MET A 665 -20.93 -40.37 -7.66
N PRO A 666 -19.67 -39.93 -7.67
CA PRO A 666 -18.66 -40.49 -8.54
C PRO A 666 -18.26 -41.91 -8.11
N LYS A 667 -17.81 -42.72 -9.06
CA LYS A 667 -17.23 -44.03 -8.76
C LYS A 667 -15.79 -43.90 -8.25
N THR A 668 -15.51 -44.47 -7.08
CA THR A 668 -14.24 -44.29 -6.38
C THR A 668 -13.54 -45.59 -5.99
N THR A 669 -12.25 -45.47 -5.64
CA THR A 669 -11.45 -46.52 -4.99
C THR A 669 -10.71 -45.92 -3.77
N PRO A 670 -10.68 -46.59 -2.61
CA PRO A 670 -9.96 -46.10 -1.44
C PRO A 670 -8.48 -45.85 -1.72
N ILE A 671 -7.94 -44.72 -1.23
CA ILE A 671 -6.52 -44.39 -1.30
C ILE A 671 -5.80 -45.02 -0.11
N THR A 672 -4.74 -45.78 -0.39
CA THR A 672 -3.83 -46.31 0.64
C THR A 672 -2.64 -45.37 0.82
N ASP A 673 -1.99 -45.41 1.99
CA ASP A 673 -0.86 -44.54 2.31
C ASP A 673 0.29 -44.64 1.30
N ASP A 674 0.51 -45.82 0.71
CA ASP A 674 1.56 -46.12 -0.26
C ASP A 674 1.15 -45.93 -1.73
N MET A 675 -0.12 -45.60 -2.00
CA MET A 675 -0.60 -45.38 -3.37
C MET A 675 0.11 -44.18 -4.00
N GLU A 676 0.75 -44.36 -5.15
CA GLU A 676 1.31 -43.25 -5.92
C GLU A 676 0.20 -42.50 -6.64
N ILE A 677 0.19 -41.17 -6.51
CA ILE A 677 -0.82 -40.28 -7.07
C ILE A 677 -0.10 -39.13 -7.79
N LEU A 678 -0.59 -38.78 -8.97
CA LEU A 678 -0.21 -37.55 -9.66
C LEU A 678 -1.08 -36.40 -9.14
N LEU A 679 -0.50 -35.55 -8.28
CA LEU A 679 -1.17 -34.41 -7.67
C LEU A 679 -0.83 -33.11 -8.41
N GLY A 680 -1.83 -32.45 -8.97
CA GLY A 680 -1.72 -31.11 -9.54
C GLY A 680 -1.96 -30.01 -8.50
N THR A 681 -1.11 -29.00 -8.46
CA THR A 681 -1.33 -27.75 -7.72
C THR A 681 -0.44 -26.65 -8.29
N ASN A 682 -0.55 -25.41 -7.82
CA ASN A 682 0.43 -24.39 -8.17
C ASN A 682 1.73 -24.57 -7.38
N SER A 683 2.86 -24.27 -8.03
CA SER A 683 4.20 -24.38 -7.42
C SER A 683 4.35 -23.49 -6.18
N TYR A 684 3.69 -22.33 -6.14
CA TYR A 684 3.64 -21.46 -4.97
C TYR A 684 3.18 -22.20 -3.70
N SER A 685 2.05 -22.90 -3.77
CA SER A 685 1.51 -23.67 -2.64
C SER A 685 2.40 -24.86 -2.30
N MET A 686 2.88 -25.58 -3.31
CA MET A 686 3.75 -26.74 -3.08
C MET A 686 5.08 -26.33 -2.42
N ASN A 687 5.71 -25.24 -2.87
CA ASN A 687 6.95 -24.73 -2.28
C ASN A 687 6.77 -24.39 -0.81
N LYS A 688 5.63 -23.79 -0.43
CA LYS A 688 5.29 -23.53 0.98
C LYS A 688 5.14 -24.82 1.79
N TRP A 689 4.56 -25.87 1.21
CA TRP A 689 4.38 -27.16 1.91
C TRP A 689 5.68 -27.95 2.06
N LEU A 690 6.61 -27.81 1.12
CA LEU A 690 7.94 -28.44 1.15
C LEU A 690 8.96 -27.66 2.01
N GLY A 691 8.71 -26.36 2.21
CA GLY A 691 9.54 -25.46 3.01
C GLY A 691 9.58 -25.78 4.49
N GLU A 692 10.44 -25.08 5.24
CA GLU A 692 10.57 -25.25 6.68
C GLU A 692 9.24 -24.96 7.40
N GLY A 693 8.83 -25.87 8.30
CA GLY A 693 7.53 -25.79 8.96
C GLY A 693 6.32 -26.18 8.11
N GLY A 694 6.52 -26.52 6.83
CA GLY A 694 5.49 -27.06 5.94
C GLY A 694 5.11 -28.50 6.30
N CYS A 695 3.90 -28.91 5.90
CA CYS A 695 3.38 -30.26 6.17
C CYS A 695 4.10 -31.38 5.43
N LEU A 696 4.87 -31.05 4.38
CA LEU A 696 5.74 -31.95 3.64
C LEU A 696 7.22 -31.53 3.76
N ALA A 697 7.59 -30.82 4.84
CA ALA A 697 8.93 -30.27 5.03
C ALA A 697 10.03 -31.31 4.77
N GLY A 698 11.00 -30.94 3.93
CA GLY A 698 12.17 -31.76 3.62
C GLY A 698 11.92 -32.93 2.66
N ARG A 699 10.71 -33.08 2.11
CA ARG A 699 10.46 -34.03 1.01
C ARG A 699 11.07 -33.52 -0.29
N GLN A 700 11.41 -34.45 -1.17
CA GLN A 700 11.76 -34.18 -2.57
C GLN A 700 10.77 -34.93 -3.44
N LEU A 701 9.97 -34.19 -4.19
CA LEU A 701 8.92 -34.73 -5.05
C LEU A 701 9.34 -34.63 -6.50
N GLU A 702 9.03 -35.65 -7.29
CA GLU A 702 9.25 -35.64 -8.73
C GLU A 702 8.18 -34.76 -9.38
N ILE A 703 8.61 -33.78 -10.18
CA ILE A 703 7.74 -32.99 -11.05
C ILE A 703 7.59 -33.75 -12.37
N VAL A 704 6.36 -34.10 -12.73
CA VAL A 704 6.03 -34.87 -13.93
C VAL A 704 5.55 -33.96 -15.06
N PHE A 705 4.98 -32.80 -14.73
CA PHE A 705 4.43 -31.85 -15.70
C PHE A 705 4.34 -30.45 -15.11
N SER A 706 4.55 -29.43 -15.94
CA SER A 706 4.20 -28.04 -15.63
C SER A 706 3.46 -27.41 -16.81
N SER A 707 2.31 -26.81 -16.52
CA SER A 707 1.51 -26.10 -17.55
C SER A 707 2.13 -24.78 -17.96
N SER A 708 2.87 -24.09 -17.08
CA SER A 708 3.60 -22.87 -17.46
C SER A 708 4.77 -23.18 -18.39
N GLU A 709 5.50 -24.28 -18.17
CA GLU A 709 6.54 -24.73 -19.10
C GLU A 709 5.98 -25.05 -20.49
N LYS A 710 4.73 -25.56 -20.54
CA LYS A 710 4.08 -25.93 -21.81
C LYS A 710 3.42 -24.77 -22.53
N TRP A 711 2.80 -23.85 -21.79
CA TRP A 711 1.89 -22.83 -22.34
C TRP A 711 2.13 -21.40 -21.84
N GLY A 712 3.12 -21.16 -20.97
CA GLY A 712 3.32 -19.84 -20.36
C GLY A 712 2.06 -19.38 -19.62
N ASP A 713 1.64 -18.14 -19.85
CA ASP A 713 0.44 -17.54 -19.23
C ASP A 713 -0.87 -18.22 -19.64
N ASP A 714 -0.90 -18.89 -20.79
CA ASP A 714 -2.02 -19.73 -21.21
C ASP A 714 -2.11 -21.05 -20.42
N GLY A 715 -1.14 -21.31 -19.52
CA GLY A 715 -1.10 -22.43 -18.59
C GLY A 715 -1.69 -22.14 -17.21
N THR A 716 -2.17 -20.92 -16.95
CA THR A 716 -2.78 -20.56 -15.66
C THR A 716 -4.12 -21.27 -15.44
N VAL A 717 -4.53 -21.47 -14.18
CA VAL A 717 -5.82 -22.10 -13.82
C VAL A 717 -6.99 -21.42 -14.55
N ARG A 718 -7.02 -20.08 -14.59
CA ARG A 718 -8.05 -19.32 -15.33
C ARG A 718 -8.04 -19.62 -16.82
N ALA A 719 -6.86 -19.61 -17.46
CA ALA A 719 -6.71 -19.89 -18.88
C ALA A 719 -7.12 -21.33 -19.22
N LEU A 720 -6.73 -22.31 -18.40
CA LEU A 720 -7.11 -23.70 -18.55
C LEU A 720 -8.63 -23.89 -18.40
N ALA A 721 -9.29 -23.23 -17.46
CA ALA A 721 -10.75 -23.28 -17.30
C ALA A 721 -11.49 -22.69 -18.51
N ILE A 722 -11.04 -21.53 -19.02
CA ILE A 722 -11.60 -20.92 -20.24
C ILE A 722 -11.42 -21.86 -21.44
N ARG A 723 -10.22 -22.44 -21.59
CA ARG A 723 -9.91 -23.37 -22.67
C ARG A 723 -10.77 -24.64 -22.56
N TYR A 724 -10.93 -25.18 -21.36
CA TYR A 724 -11.73 -26.36 -21.08
C TYR A 724 -13.19 -26.18 -21.51
N ILE A 725 -13.80 -25.05 -21.15
CA ILE A 725 -15.17 -24.73 -21.55
C ILE A 725 -15.28 -24.68 -23.07
N LYS A 726 -14.36 -24.01 -23.75
CA LYS A 726 -14.42 -23.81 -25.22
C LYS A 726 -14.14 -25.09 -26.00
N GLU A 727 -13.16 -25.87 -25.57
CA GLU A 727 -12.62 -26.98 -26.34
C GLU A 727 -13.20 -28.33 -25.91
N ALA A 728 -13.07 -28.68 -24.62
CA ALA A 728 -13.51 -29.97 -24.11
C ALA A 728 -15.04 -30.03 -23.97
N LEU A 729 -15.64 -29.01 -23.36
CA LEU A 729 -17.09 -28.90 -23.18
C LEU A 729 -17.83 -28.29 -24.39
N LYS A 730 -17.09 -27.86 -25.42
CA LYS A 730 -17.63 -27.31 -26.68
C LYS A 730 -18.62 -26.15 -26.46
N GLY A 731 -18.34 -25.32 -25.44
CA GLY A 731 -19.11 -24.13 -25.10
C GLY A 731 -20.42 -24.39 -24.33
N THR A 732 -20.71 -25.63 -23.91
CA THR A 732 -21.88 -25.93 -23.06
C THR A 732 -21.42 -26.52 -21.74
N VAL A 733 -21.63 -25.80 -20.65
CA VAL A 733 -21.35 -26.28 -19.29
C VAL A 733 -22.65 -26.83 -18.71
N ASP A 734 -22.69 -28.14 -18.44
CA ASP A 734 -23.84 -28.75 -17.74
C ASP A 734 -23.61 -28.67 -16.23
N GLY A 735 -24.36 -27.81 -15.54
CA GLY A 735 -24.21 -27.62 -14.10
C GLY A 735 -24.43 -28.89 -13.29
N ASP A 736 -25.29 -29.79 -13.74
CA ASP A 736 -25.57 -31.06 -13.05
C ASP A 736 -24.35 -32.00 -13.08
N ALA A 737 -23.51 -31.89 -14.11
CA ALA A 737 -22.27 -32.67 -14.21
C ALA A 737 -21.18 -32.22 -13.23
N PHE A 738 -21.27 -30.99 -12.71
CA PHE A 738 -20.29 -30.43 -11.77
C PHE A 738 -20.82 -30.33 -10.34
N ASN A 739 -22.14 -30.28 -10.13
CA ASN A 739 -22.75 -30.23 -8.80
C ASN A 739 -22.86 -31.62 -8.16
N TYR A 740 -21.71 -32.23 -7.87
CA TYR A 740 -21.61 -33.46 -7.08
C TYR A 740 -20.75 -33.24 -5.83
N ASP A 741 -21.09 -33.97 -4.77
CA ASP A 741 -20.35 -33.90 -3.51
C ASP A 741 -19.06 -34.72 -3.62
N ASN A 742 -17.94 -34.04 -3.86
CA ASN A 742 -16.63 -34.65 -3.74
C ASN A 742 -16.11 -34.57 -2.29
N TRP A 743 -16.48 -33.56 -1.51
CA TRP A 743 -16.07 -33.48 -0.12
C TRP A 743 -17.14 -32.87 0.77
N HIS A 744 -17.05 -33.09 2.09
CA HIS A 744 -17.93 -32.46 3.05
C HIS A 744 -17.25 -32.23 4.41
N LEU A 745 -17.75 -31.25 5.15
CA LEU A 745 -17.42 -31.03 6.55
C LEU A 745 -18.37 -31.85 7.43
N TYR A 746 -17.82 -32.67 8.32
CA TYR A 746 -18.58 -33.22 9.43
C TYR A 746 -18.36 -32.37 10.68
N THR A 747 -19.40 -31.67 11.11
CA THR A 747 -19.32 -30.70 12.22
C THR A 747 -19.91 -31.24 13.53
N GLY A 748 -20.83 -32.21 13.46
CA GLY A 748 -21.60 -32.65 14.63
C GLY A 748 -22.59 -31.63 15.17
N ILE A 749 -22.78 -30.48 14.52
CA ILE A 749 -23.73 -29.45 14.90
C ILE A 749 -25.16 -29.93 14.60
N ASP A 750 -26.06 -29.86 15.59
CA ASP A 750 -27.48 -30.13 15.40
C ASP A 750 -28.17 -28.91 14.77
N GLU A 751 -28.22 -28.90 13.44
CA GLU A 751 -28.90 -27.85 12.67
C GLU A 751 -30.42 -27.80 12.92
N THR A 752 -31.01 -28.81 13.55
CA THR A 752 -32.44 -28.82 13.90
C THR A 752 -32.72 -28.18 15.26
N SER A 753 -31.68 -27.88 16.04
CA SER A 753 -31.82 -27.30 17.38
C SER A 753 -32.41 -25.88 17.34
N PRO A 754 -33.25 -25.48 18.32
CA PRO A 754 -33.76 -24.11 18.42
C PRO A 754 -32.65 -23.06 18.51
N ALA A 755 -31.53 -23.39 19.18
CA ALA A 755 -30.39 -22.50 19.30
C ALA A 755 -29.71 -22.25 17.95
N TYR A 756 -29.48 -23.28 17.13
CA TYR A 756 -28.94 -23.12 15.78
C TYR A 756 -29.86 -22.28 14.90
N GLN A 757 -31.15 -22.61 14.84
CA GLN A 757 -32.12 -21.87 14.03
C GLN A 757 -32.18 -20.39 14.43
N LYS A 758 -32.06 -20.11 15.74
CA LYS A 758 -32.00 -18.74 16.25
C LYS A 758 -30.69 -18.05 15.91
N ALA A 759 -29.53 -18.73 15.95
CA ALA A 759 -28.27 -18.18 15.47
C ALA A 759 -28.37 -17.75 13.99
N VAL A 760 -28.86 -18.65 13.12
CA VAL A 760 -29.03 -18.38 11.69
C VAL A 760 -29.92 -17.15 11.47
N GLU A 761 -31.07 -17.08 12.14
CA GLU A 761 -31.99 -15.94 12.07
C GLU A 761 -31.30 -14.62 12.44
N LEU A 762 -30.62 -14.58 13.60
CA LEU A 762 -30.00 -13.38 14.15
C LEU A 762 -28.81 -12.91 13.30
N ILE A 763 -28.02 -13.83 12.74
CA ILE A 763 -26.89 -13.47 11.87
C ILE A 763 -27.42 -12.93 10.54
N ASN A 764 -28.37 -13.64 9.92
CA ASN A 764 -28.89 -13.28 8.60
C ASN A 764 -29.66 -11.95 8.61
N ASN A 765 -30.34 -11.61 9.72
CA ASN A 765 -31.02 -10.33 9.88
C ASN A 765 -30.12 -9.20 10.42
N GLY A 766 -28.85 -9.50 10.77
CA GLY A 766 -27.87 -8.53 11.26
C GLY A 766 -27.97 -8.17 12.74
N THR A 767 -28.79 -8.87 13.53
CA THR A 767 -28.86 -8.68 14.99
C THR A 767 -27.61 -9.21 15.70
N LEU A 768 -27.04 -10.31 15.21
CA LEU A 768 -25.79 -10.88 15.70
C LEU A 768 -24.72 -10.76 14.62
N THR A 769 -23.56 -10.21 14.98
CA THR A 769 -22.42 -10.08 14.07
C THR A 769 -21.43 -11.23 14.27
N LEU A 770 -20.91 -11.78 13.18
CA LEU A 770 -19.83 -12.76 13.24
C LEU A 770 -18.55 -12.11 13.81
N PRO A 771 -17.78 -12.81 14.67
CA PRO A 771 -16.50 -12.32 15.16
C PRO A 771 -15.54 -12.03 13.99
N ALA A 772 -14.84 -10.90 14.04
CA ALA A 772 -13.99 -10.44 12.94
C ALA A 772 -12.57 -10.08 13.40
N LEU A 773 -11.63 -10.16 12.47
CA LEU A 773 -10.27 -9.63 12.60
C LEU A 773 -10.26 -8.11 12.34
N GLU A 774 -9.16 -7.44 12.72
CA GLU A 774 -8.96 -6.01 12.44
C GLU A 774 -8.98 -5.70 10.94
N ASN A 775 -8.57 -6.65 10.09
CA ASN A 775 -8.61 -6.51 8.63
C ASN A 775 -10.02 -6.71 8.02
N GLY A 776 -11.06 -6.88 8.86
CA GLY A 776 -12.45 -7.03 8.44
C GLY A 776 -12.86 -8.46 8.06
N ARG A 777 -11.94 -9.43 7.97
CA ARG A 777 -12.31 -10.83 7.70
C ARG A 777 -13.06 -11.42 8.89
N THR A 778 -14.25 -11.96 8.64
CA THR A 778 -15.18 -12.47 9.64
C THR A 778 -15.02 -13.97 9.91
N ASN A 779 -15.79 -14.44 10.90
CA ASN A 779 -16.01 -15.81 11.32
C ASN A 779 -14.78 -16.50 11.95
N VAL A 780 -14.01 -15.78 12.77
CA VAL A 780 -12.80 -16.35 13.44
C VAL A 780 -13.07 -17.12 14.73
N ARG A 781 -14.32 -17.15 15.18
CA ARG A 781 -14.80 -17.96 16.31
C ARG A 781 -16.24 -18.37 16.02
N SER A 782 -16.61 -19.58 16.41
CA SER A 782 -17.99 -20.06 16.32
C SER A 782 -18.93 -19.20 17.16
N ILE A 783 -20.11 -18.90 16.66
CA ILE A 783 -21.26 -18.51 17.47
C ILE A 783 -21.70 -19.72 18.31
N THR A 784 -21.94 -19.49 19.59
CA THR A 784 -22.26 -20.53 20.57
C THR A 784 -23.69 -20.40 21.10
N GLU A 785 -24.19 -21.44 21.77
CA GLU A 785 -25.46 -21.38 22.51
C GLU A 785 -25.52 -20.20 23.49
N ALA A 786 -24.39 -19.83 24.11
CA ALA A 786 -24.33 -18.71 25.04
C ALA A 786 -24.53 -17.35 24.35
N ASP A 787 -24.06 -17.19 23.11
CA ASP A 787 -24.26 -15.98 22.32
C ASP A 787 -25.74 -15.76 21.96
N VAL A 788 -26.50 -16.85 21.83
CA VAL A 788 -27.91 -16.86 21.41
C VAL A 788 -28.88 -16.93 22.58
N ALA A 789 -28.45 -17.41 23.75
CA ALA A 789 -29.27 -17.57 24.95
C ALA A 789 -30.11 -16.33 25.35
N PRO A 790 -29.66 -15.07 25.18
CA PRO A 790 -30.49 -13.90 25.46
C PRO A 790 -31.69 -13.70 24.52
N TYR A 791 -31.76 -14.45 23.42
CA TYR A 791 -32.74 -14.33 22.34
C TYR A 791 -33.65 -15.56 22.18
N LEU A 792 -33.43 -16.60 22.99
CA LEU A 792 -34.29 -17.78 23.14
C LEU A 792 -35.32 -17.53 24.24
#